data_AF-A0AAE0ULI5-F1
#
_entry.id   AF-A0AAE0ULI5-F1
#
_cell.length_a   1.000
_cell.length_b   1.000
_cell.length_c   1.000
_cell.angle_alpha   90.00
_cell.angle_beta   90.00
_cell.angle_gamma   90.00
#
_symmetry.space_group_name_H-M   'P 1'
#
loop_
_entity.id
_entity.type
_entity.pdbx_description
1 polymer ?
#
loop_
_entity_poly.entity_id
_entity_poly.type
_entity_poly.pdbx_seq_one_letter_code
_entity_poly.pdbx_strand_id
1 'polypeptide(L)'
;MERRKVDILCVQETRWKGSKARSIGAGFKLFYYGVDSKRNGVGVVLKEEFVRNVLEVKRVSDRVMSLKLEIEGVMLNVVSGYAPQVGCELEEKERFWSELDEVMESIPTGERVVIGADFNGHVGEGNTGDEEVMGKFGVKERNLEGQMVVDFAKRMDMGVVNTYFQKREEHRVTYKSGGRSTQVDYILCRRGNLKEISDCKVVVGESVARQHRMVVCRMTLMVCKKKRSEIEKKTKWWKLKKEECCEEFRQKLRQALGGQVVLPDDWETTAEVIRETGRKVLGVSSGRRKEDKETWWWNEEVQDSIQRKRLAKKKWDMDRTEENRQEYKELQRRVKREVSKAKQKAYDELYTRLDTREGEKDLYRLARQRDRDGKDVQQVRVIKDRDGRVLTSEESVQRRWKEYFEELMNEENEREKRVEGVNSVEQKVDKIRKDEVRKALKRMKSGKAVGPDDIPVEVWKCLGEAAVEFLASLFNRVLENLEKAYDRVPREELWYCMRKSGVAEKYVRVVQDMYERSRTVVRCAVGQTEEFNVEVGLHQGSALSPFLFAIVMDQLSEEVRQESPWTMMFADDIVICSESREQVEENLERWRFALERRGMKVSRSKTEYMCVNEREGSGTVRLQGEEVKKVQEFKYLGSTVQSNGECGKEVKKRVQAGWNGWRKVSGVLCDQKISARIKGKVYRTVVRPAMLYGLETVSLRKRQESELEVAELKMLRFSLGVTRLDRIRNEYIRGTAHVGRLGDKVREARLRWFGHVQRRDTGGPGNLIKILNNIIRQSAEKLGLGHQWTFQHYNDPKHTAKVVKKWLADKNINVLQWFSQSPDLNPTENLWRELKIRVMARRPSNLKKLELIAKDEWAKIPVETCKKLCSEGEASGQQEIGRFGGSASSGDESEVLVIGDCGQSGQFTTCTGHE
;
A
#
# COMPACT_ATOMS: atom_id res chain seq x y z
N MET A 1 -13.71 -16.35 -28.25
CA MET A 1 -14.52 -16.19 -27.03
C MET A 1 -15.66 -15.19 -27.23
N GLU A 2 -15.43 -13.88 -27.45
CA GLU A 2 -16.51 -12.88 -27.62
C GLU A 2 -17.55 -13.25 -28.71
N ARG A 3 -17.11 -13.59 -29.93
CA ARG A 3 -18.00 -13.95 -31.05
C ARG A 3 -18.97 -15.08 -30.71
N ARG A 4 -18.53 -16.04 -29.90
CA ARG A 4 -19.28 -17.26 -29.54
C ARG A 4 -19.90 -17.19 -28.14
N LYS A 5 -19.76 -16.06 -27.44
CA LYS A 5 -20.24 -15.85 -26.07
C LYS A 5 -19.79 -16.95 -25.10
N VAL A 6 -18.51 -17.33 -25.18
CA VAL A 6 -17.91 -18.31 -24.26
C VAL A 6 -17.59 -17.63 -22.94
N ASP A 7 -18.13 -18.14 -21.83
CA ASP A 7 -17.96 -17.57 -20.50
C ASP A 7 -16.77 -18.17 -19.73
N ILE A 8 -16.53 -19.47 -19.92
CA ILE A 8 -15.44 -20.25 -19.30
C ILE A 8 -14.77 -21.07 -20.40
N LEU A 9 -13.43 -21.07 -20.44
CA LEU A 9 -12.65 -21.84 -21.41
C LEU A 9 -11.44 -22.51 -20.73
N CYS A 10 -11.37 -23.84 -20.78
CA CYS A 10 -10.16 -24.58 -20.42
C CYS A 10 -9.17 -24.54 -21.59
N VAL A 11 -7.89 -24.32 -21.29
CA VAL A 11 -6.80 -24.28 -22.28
C VAL A 11 -5.62 -25.14 -21.81
N GLN A 12 -5.14 -25.98 -22.71
CA GLN A 12 -3.99 -26.86 -22.52
C GLN A 12 -2.80 -26.36 -23.36
N GLU A 13 -1.62 -26.89 -23.11
CA GLU A 13 -0.35 -26.47 -23.73
C GLU A 13 -0.12 -24.95 -23.72
N THR A 14 -0.37 -24.29 -22.58
CA THR A 14 -0.20 -22.83 -22.51
C THR A 14 1.25 -22.41 -22.75
N ARG A 15 2.24 -23.27 -22.43
CA ARG A 15 3.70 -23.03 -22.55
C ARG A 15 4.17 -21.75 -21.84
N TRP A 16 3.38 -21.29 -20.87
CA TRP A 16 3.68 -20.10 -20.08
C TRP A 16 4.30 -20.50 -18.74
N LYS A 17 5.40 -19.84 -18.39
CA LYS A 17 6.06 -20.06 -17.09
C LYS A 17 5.32 -19.34 -15.96
N GLY A 18 5.11 -20.08 -14.87
CA GLY A 18 4.71 -19.55 -13.57
C GLY A 18 3.29 -19.91 -13.15
N SER A 19 2.97 -19.53 -11.92
CA SER A 19 1.68 -19.73 -11.26
C SER A 19 1.03 -18.36 -11.04
N LYS A 20 0.19 -17.89 -11.98
CA LYS A 20 -0.39 -16.54 -11.93
C LYS A 20 -1.77 -16.47 -12.56
N ALA A 21 -2.46 -15.35 -12.30
CA ALA A 21 -3.60 -14.90 -13.07
C ALA A 21 -3.26 -13.61 -13.83
N ARG A 22 -3.77 -13.46 -15.06
CA ARG A 22 -3.49 -12.32 -15.94
C ARG A 22 -4.72 -11.92 -16.73
N SER A 23 -5.03 -10.63 -16.79
CA SER A 23 -6.02 -10.11 -17.75
C SER A 23 -5.43 -10.20 -19.17
N ILE A 24 -6.16 -10.85 -20.07
CA ILE A 24 -5.76 -11.03 -21.48
C ILE A 24 -6.41 -9.99 -22.40
N GLY A 25 -7.13 -9.02 -21.83
CA GLY A 25 -7.88 -7.99 -22.55
C GLY A 25 -9.29 -8.44 -22.94
N ALA A 26 -10.08 -7.52 -23.51
CA ALA A 26 -11.45 -7.78 -24.01
C ALA A 26 -12.44 -8.35 -22.96
N GLY A 27 -12.22 -8.06 -21.67
CA GLY A 27 -13.08 -8.55 -20.59
C GLY A 27 -12.85 -10.01 -20.20
N PHE A 28 -11.63 -10.55 -20.38
CA PHE A 28 -11.27 -11.91 -19.97
C PHE A 28 -10.01 -11.95 -19.09
N LYS A 29 -9.96 -12.91 -18.17
CA LYS A 29 -8.83 -13.19 -17.27
C LYS A 29 -8.45 -14.66 -17.37
N LEU A 30 -7.16 -14.91 -17.60
CA LEU A 30 -6.54 -16.23 -17.65
C LEU A 30 -5.93 -16.57 -16.30
N PHE A 31 -6.26 -17.73 -15.76
CA PHE A 31 -5.57 -18.40 -14.67
C PHE A 31 -4.72 -19.50 -15.28
N TYR A 32 -3.42 -19.56 -14.99
CA TYR A 32 -2.56 -20.58 -15.59
C TYR A 32 -1.51 -21.10 -14.62
N TYR A 33 -1.00 -22.29 -14.94
CA TYR A 33 0.12 -22.92 -14.28
C TYR A 33 1.00 -23.64 -15.31
N GLY A 34 2.31 -23.38 -15.26
CA GLY A 34 3.28 -24.04 -16.12
C GLY A 34 4.70 -23.93 -15.58
N VAL A 35 5.48 -24.99 -15.80
CA VAL A 35 6.86 -25.15 -15.31
C VAL A 35 7.85 -24.74 -16.42
N ASP A 36 9.13 -24.54 -16.08
CA ASP A 36 10.19 -23.98 -16.95
C ASP A 36 10.44 -24.73 -18.27
N SER A 37 9.88 -25.93 -18.46
CA SER A 37 10.20 -26.86 -19.54
C SER A 37 9.66 -26.51 -20.93
N LYS A 38 8.92 -25.41 -21.11
CA LYS A 38 8.28 -24.98 -22.39
C LYS A 38 7.37 -26.03 -23.09
N ARG A 39 7.18 -27.22 -22.52
CA ARG A 39 6.42 -28.33 -23.12
C ARG A 39 4.98 -28.40 -22.60
N ASN A 40 4.77 -28.19 -21.30
CA ASN A 40 3.48 -28.40 -20.64
C ASN A 40 2.88 -27.08 -20.11
N GLY A 41 1.59 -27.12 -19.79
CA GLY A 41 0.93 -26.04 -19.04
C GLY A 41 -0.58 -26.06 -19.22
N VAL A 42 -1.29 -25.75 -18.14
CA VAL A 42 -2.76 -25.67 -18.11
C VAL A 42 -3.24 -24.27 -17.77
N GLY A 43 -4.44 -23.95 -18.23
CA GLY A 43 -5.09 -22.68 -17.95
C GLY A 43 -6.60 -22.74 -18.00
N VAL A 44 -7.25 -21.82 -17.28
CA VAL A 44 -8.68 -21.56 -17.37
C VAL A 44 -8.88 -20.06 -17.62
N VAL A 45 -9.55 -19.73 -18.71
CA VAL A 45 -9.95 -18.37 -19.04
C VAL A 45 -11.39 -18.15 -18.58
N LEU A 46 -11.58 -17.09 -17.80
CA LEU A 46 -12.88 -16.64 -17.31
C LEU A 46 -13.22 -15.26 -17.86
N LYS A 47 -14.47 -15.06 -18.22
CA LYS A 47 -15.02 -13.73 -18.48
C LYS A 47 -15.05 -12.90 -17.20
N GLU A 48 -14.77 -11.61 -17.31
CA GLU A 48 -14.51 -10.70 -16.19
C GLU A 48 -15.66 -10.65 -15.16
N GLU A 49 -16.91 -10.85 -15.61
CA GLU A 49 -18.08 -10.91 -14.74
C GLU A 49 -18.08 -12.08 -13.76
N PHE A 50 -17.40 -13.18 -14.09
CA PHE A 50 -17.24 -14.37 -13.26
C PHE A 50 -15.93 -14.36 -12.46
N VAL A 51 -14.98 -13.48 -12.78
CA VAL A 51 -13.71 -13.37 -12.03
C VAL A 51 -13.94 -13.01 -10.56
N ARG A 52 -14.94 -12.19 -10.27
CA ARG A 52 -15.35 -11.82 -8.90
C ARG A 52 -15.98 -12.98 -8.12
N ASN A 53 -16.37 -14.04 -8.80
CA ASN A 53 -17.01 -15.22 -8.22
C ASN A 53 -15.99 -16.35 -7.93
N VAL A 54 -14.71 -16.15 -8.26
CA VAL A 54 -13.65 -17.12 -7.97
C VAL A 54 -13.37 -17.14 -6.48
N LEU A 55 -13.60 -18.30 -5.86
CA LEU A 55 -13.35 -18.54 -4.44
C LEU A 55 -11.98 -19.17 -4.19
N GLU A 56 -11.60 -20.12 -5.05
CA GLU A 56 -10.38 -20.90 -4.89
C GLU A 56 -9.78 -21.25 -6.25
N VAL A 57 -8.45 -21.27 -6.33
CA VAL A 57 -7.70 -21.73 -7.51
C VAL A 57 -6.66 -22.74 -7.04
N LYS A 58 -6.92 -24.03 -7.26
CA LYS A 58 -5.99 -25.13 -6.98
C LYS A 58 -5.15 -25.41 -8.22
N ARG A 59 -3.84 -25.30 -8.10
CA ARG A 59 -2.87 -25.59 -9.18
C ARG A 59 -2.04 -26.77 -8.73
N VAL A 60 -2.45 -27.96 -9.15
CA VAL A 60 -1.87 -29.22 -8.66
C VAL A 60 -0.57 -29.50 -9.42
N SER A 61 -0.64 -29.46 -10.75
CA SER A 61 0.52 -29.71 -11.62
C SER A 61 0.41 -28.92 -12.93
N ASP A 62 1.45 -29.00 -13.79
CA ASP A 62 1.44 -28.45 -15.15
C ASP A 62 0.45 -29.15 -16.08
N ARG A 63 -0.27 -30.16 -15.57
CA ARG A 63 -1.30 -30.95 -16.24
C ARG A 63 -2.69 -30.84 -15.61
N VAL A 64 -2.81 -30.48 -14.33
CA VAL A 64 -4.10 -30.40 -13.62
C VAL A 64 -4.25 -29.09 -12.84
N MET A 65 -5.36 -28.40 -13.07
CA MET A 65 -5.79 -27.27 -12.25
C MET A 65 -7.30 -27.23 -12.06
N SER A 66 -7.75 -26.67 -10.94
CA SER A 66 -9.17 -26.53 -10.61
C SER A 66 -9.49 -25.11 -10.13
N LEU A 67 -10.62 -24.57 -10.59
CA LEU A 67 -11.18 -23.30 -10.15
C LEU A 67 -12.54 -23.52 -9.51
N LYS A 68 -12.72 -23.01 -8.29
CA LYS A 68 -14.00 -23.02 -7.58
C LYS A 68 -14.69 -21.68 -7.74
N LEU A 69 -15.91 -21.69 -8.28
CA LEU A 69 -16.75 -20.53 -8.56
C LEU A 69 -18.05 -20.58 -7.75
N GLU A 70 -18.51 -19.44 -7.24
CA GLU A 70 -19.84 -19.29 -6.65
C GLU A 70 -20.70 -18.42 -7.55
N ILE A 71 -21.67 -19.03 -8.22
CA ILE A 71 -22.56 -18.34 -9.17
C ILE A 71 -23.96 -18.34 -8.58
N GLU A 72 -24.33 -17.20 -8.00
CA GLU A 72 -25.67 -16.93 -7.45
C GLU A 72 -26.15 -18.03 -6.48
N GLY A 73 -25.27 -18.46 -5.57
CA GLY A 73 -25.54 -19.52 -4.58
C GLY A 73 -25.25 -20.95 -5.03
N VAL A 74 -24.86 -21.18 -6.28
CA VAL A 74 -24.43 -22.50 -6.78
C VAL A 74 -22.90 -22.58 -6.83
N MET A 75 -22.34 -23.61 -6.18
CA MET A 75 -20.90 -23.88 -6.20
C MET A 75 -20.55 -24.71 -7.43
N LEU A 76 -19.73 -24.15 -8.33
CA LEU A 76 -19.26 -24.77 -9.56
C LEU A 76 -17.74 -24.92 -9.56
N ASN A 77 -17.25 -26.15 -9.68
CA ASN A 77 -15.85 -26.46 -9.82
C ASN A 77 -15.53 -26.74 -11.30
N VAL A 78 -14.60 -25.97 -11.86
CA VAL A 78 -14.11 -26.12 -13.23
C VAL A 78 -12.71 -26.70 -13.18
N VAL A 79 -12.54 -27.91 -13.68
CA VAL A 79 -11.25 -28.60 -13.73
C VAL A 79 -10.72 -28.59 -15.15
N SER A 80 -9.46 -28.20 -15.33
CA SER A 80 -8.74 -28.28 -16.60
C SER A 80 -7.64 -29.32 -16.49
N GLY A 81 -7.72 -30.34 -17.34
CA GLY A 81 -6.77 -31.45 -17.40
C GLY A 81 -6.03 -31.53 -18.74
N TYR A 82 -4.79 -32.01 -18.72
CA TYR A 82 -3.97 -32.33 -19.89
C TYR A 82 -3.23 -33.67 -19.70
N ALA A 83 -3.83 -34.75 -20.19
CA ALA A 83 -3.29 -36.10 -20.03
C ALA A 83 -2.01 -36.32 -20.86
N PRO A 84 -1.10 -37.22 -20.45
CA PRO A 84 0.05 -37.62 -21.25
C PRO A 84 -0.35 -38.23 -22.62
N GLN A 85 0.57 -38.19 -23.60
CA GLN A 85 0.31 -38.71 -24.95
C GLN A 85 0.39 -40.25 -25.00
N VAL A 86 -0.20 -40.83 -26.05
CA VAL A 86 -0.13 -42.27 -26.35
C VAL A 86 1.33 -42.65 -26.60
N GLY A 87 1.94 -43.38 -25.64
CA GLY A 87 3.35 -43.80 -25.66
C GLY A 87 4.24 -43.23 -24.55
N CYS A 88 3.73 -42.33 -23.70
CA CYS A 88 4.42 -41.92 -22.47
C CYS A 88 4.50 -43.07 -21.44
N GLU A 89 5.47 -43.01 -20.53
CA GLU A 89 5.65 -44.00 -19.45
C GLU A 89 4.41 -44.15 -18.58
N LEU A 90 4.18 -45.36 -18.08
CA LEU A 90 3.00 -45.69 -17.27
C LEU A 90 2.94 -44.84 -15.99
N GLU A 91 4.09 -44.58 -15.37
CA GLU A 91 4.20 -43.74 -14.17
C GLU A 91 3.66 -42.31 -14.37
N GLU A 92 3.95 -41.68 -15.53
CA GLU A 92 3.42 -40.34 -15.83
C GLU A 92 1.90 -40.34 -15.99
N LYS A 93 1.34 -41.42 -16.54
CA LYS A 93 -0.11 -41.60 -16.70
C LYS A 93 -0.78 -41.82 -15.35
N GLU A 94 -0.25 -42.72 -14.53
CA GLU A 94 -0.76 -43.01 -13.17
C GLU A 94 -0.73 -41.76 -12.29
N ARG A 95 0.36 -40.98 -12.35
CA ARG A 95 0.47 -39.72 -11.63
C ARG A 95 -0.62 -38.72 -12.02
N PHE A 96 -0.89 -38.55 -13.32
CA PHE A 96 -1.95 -37.65 -13.80
C PHE A 96 -3.33 -38.05 -13.25
N TRP A 97 -3.65 -39.35 -13.28
CA TRP A 97 -4.93 -39.85 -12.78
C TRP A 97 -5.05 -39.73 -11.25
N SER A 98 -3.97 -40.01 -10.51
CA SER A 98 -3.93 -39.81 -9.06
C SER A 98 -4.13 -38.34 -8.67
N GLU A 99 -3.48 -37.41 -9.37
CA GLU A 99 -3.66 -35.97 -9.17
C GLU A 99 -5.10 -35.52 -9.47
N LEU A 100 -5.74 -36.12 -10.49
CA LEU A 100 -7.13 -35.82 -10.82
C LEU A 100 -8.10 -36.40 -9.78
N ASP A 101 -7.84 -37.61 -9.27
CA ASP A 101 -8.62 -38.24 -8.21
C ASP A 101 -8.58 -37.41 -6.92
N GLU A 102 -7.40 -36.96 -6.48
CA GLU A 102 -7.24 -36.11 -5.30
C GLU A 102 -8.05 -34.81 -5.43
N VAL A 103 -8.06 -34.19 -6.61
CA VAL A 103 -8.88 -33.00 -6.88
C VAL A 103 -10.36 -33.32 -6.73
N MET A 104 -10.82 -34.45 -7.26
CA MET A 104 -12.22 -34.86 -7.22
C MET A 104 -12.69 -35.23 -5.82
N GLU A 105 -11.87 -35.97 -5.05
CA GLU A 105 -12.14 -36.31 -3.65
C GLU A 105 -12.22 -35.06 -2.77
N SER A 106 -11.45 -34.02 -3.10
CA SER A 106 -11.51 -32.75 -2.38
C SER A 106 -12.81 -31.95 -2.61
N ILE A 107 -13.64 -32.32 -3.59
CA ILE A 107 -14.87 -31.59 -3.97
C ILE A 107 -16.11 -32.28 -3.38
N PRO A 108 -16.86 -31.63 -2.46
CA PRO A 108 -18.06 -32.20 -1.86
C PRO A 108 -19.09 -32.65 -2.90
N THR A 109 -19.79 -33.76 -2.66
CA THR A 109 -20.76 -34.38 -3.59
C THR A 109 -21.94 -33.48 -3.98
N GLY A 110 -22.31 -32.52 -3.12
CA GLY A 110 -23.37 -31.54 -3.40
C GLY A 110 -23.00 -30.44 -4.40
N GLU A 111 -21.70 -30.24 -4.68
CA GLU A 111 -21.23 -29.19 -5.58
C GLU A 111 -21.30 -29.61 -7.06
N ARG A 112 -21.34 -28.65 -7.99
CA ARG A 112 -21.31 -28.92 -9.43
C ARG A 112 -19.86 -29.07 -9.90
N VAL A 113 -19.60 -30.00 -10.81
CA VAL A 113 -18.25 -30.22 -11.38
C VAL A 113 -18.34 -30.32 -12.89
N VAL A 114 -17.47 -29.56 -13.57
CA VAL A 114 -17.25 -29.64 -15.02
C VAL A 114 -15.76 -29.79 -15.26
N ILE A 115 -15.36 -30.89 -15.91
CA ILE A 115 -13.98 -31.14 -16.32
C ILE A 115 -13.89 -30.90 -17.81
N GLY A 116 -13.04 -29.97 -18.24
CA GLY A 116 -12.68 -29.79 -19.65
C GLY A 116 -11.22 -30.20 -19.84
N ALA A 117 -10.97 -31.32 -20.49
CA ALA A 117 -9.63 -31.87 -20.60
C ALA A 117 -9.35 -32.48 -21.96
N ASP A 118 -8.08 -32.40 -22.35
CA ASP A 118 -7.52 -33.21 -23.43
C ASP A 118 -6.97 -34.49 -22.80
N PHE A 119 -7.68 -35.59 -23.02
CA PHE A 119 -7.37 -36.88 -22.41
C PHE A 119 -6.50 -37.76 -23.30
N ASN A 120 -6.23 -37.36 -24.55
CA ASN A 120 -5.45 -38.17 -25.50
C ASN A 120 -5.97 -39.62 -25.71
N GLY A 121 -7.23 -39.91 -25.34
CA GLY A 121 -7.86 -41.22 -25.43
C GLY A 121 -9.12 -41.26 -26.32
N HIS A 122 -9.44 -42.42 -26.88
CA HIS A 122 -10.63 -42.68 -27.69
C HIS A 122 -11.62 -43.52 -26.90
N VAL A 123 -12.75 -42.94 -26.49
CA VAL A 123 -13.76 -43.64 -25.67
C VAL A 123 -14.60 -44.68 -26.44
N GLY A 124 -14.57 -44.64 -27.77
CA GLY A 124 -15.26 -45.60 -28.63
C GLY A 124 -16.65 -45.16 -29.12
N GLU A 125 -17.16 -45.81 -30.16
CA GLU A 125 -18.55 -45.73 -30.65
C GLU A 125 -19.45 -46.74 -29.92
N GLY A 126 -20.69 -46.35 -29.62
CA GLY A 126 -21.62 -47.16 -28.82
C GLY A 126 -21.37 -47.03 -27.31
N ASN A 127 -22.29 -47.56 -26.49
CA ASN A 127 -22.24 -47.47 -25.03
C ASN A 127 -22.50 -48.82 -24.33
N THR A 128 -22.44 -49.93 -25.04
CA THR A 128 -22.74 -51.27 -24.51
C THR A 128 -21.79 -51.60 -23.35
N GLY A 129 -22.32 -51.73 -22.13
CA GLY A 129 -21.54 -51.97 -20.90
C GLY A 129 -21.08 -50.71 -20.15
N ASP A 130 -21.33 -49.52 -20.69
CA ASP A 130 -20.94 -48.22 -20.13
C ASP A 130 -22.09 -47.19 -20.17
N GLU A 131 -23.32 -47.67 -20.28
CA GLU A 131 -24.53 -46.85 -20.50
C GLU A 131 -24.75 -45.79 -19.42
N GLU A 132 -24.22 -46.04 -18.22
CA GLU A 132 -24.31 -45.15 -17.07
C GLU A 132 -23.45 -43.90 -17.22
N VAL A 133 -22.35 -43.96 -17.97
CA VAL A 133 -21.31 -42.91 -18.05
C VAL A 133 -21.13 -42.33 -19.45
N MET A 134 -21.56 -43.02 -20.51
CA MET A 134 -21.44 -42.53 -21.88
C MET A 134 -22.71 -42.76 -22.73
N GLY A 135 -22.97 -41.82 -23.64
CA GLY A 135 -24.01 -41.96 -24.66
C GLY A 135 -23.53 -42.72 -25.91
N LYS A 136 -24.45 -42.92 -26.85
CA LYS A 136 -24.26 -43.77 -28.04
C LYS A 136 -23.39 -43.15 -29.14
N PHE A 137 -23.09 -41.86 -29.09
CA PHE A 137 -22.60 -41.09 -30.24
C PHE A 137 -21.09 -40.80 -30.23
N GLY A 138 -20.26 -41.66 -29.63
CA GLY A 138 -18.80 -41.55 -29.70
C GLY A 138 -18.23 -41.78 -31.12
N VAL A 139 -16.90 -41.74 -31.25
CA VAL A 139 -16.18 -41.81 -32.53
C VAL A 139 -15.04 -42.82 -32.42
N LYS A 140 -14.87 -43.66 -33.45
CA LYS A 140 -13.81 -44.69 -33.59
C LYS A 140 -13.90 -45.82 -32.57
N GLU A 141 -12.97 -46.77 -32.65
CA GLU A 141 -12.81 -47.83 -31.66
C GLU A 141 -12.13 -47.32 -30.38
N ARG A 142 -12.44 -47.97 -29.26
CA ARG A 142 -11.88 -47.63 -27.95
C ARG A 142 -10.43 -48.06 -27.85
N ASN A 143 -9.56 -47.17 -27.33
CA ASN A 143 -8.17 -47.52 -26.99
C ASN A 143 -7.98 -47.60 -25.46
N LEU A 144 -6.80 -48.06 -25.02
CA LEU A 144 -6.47 -48.22 -23.60
C LEU A 144 -6.66 -46.91 -22.81
N GLU A 145 -6.17 -45.79 -23.33
CA GLU A 145 -6.34 -44.47 -22.70
C GLU A 145 -7.82 -44.06 -22.60
N GLY A 146 -8.63 -44.39 -23.61
CA GLY A 146 -10.07 -44.19 -23.57
C GLY A 146 -10.77 -45.05 -22.54
N GLN A 147 -10.30 -46.28 -22.31
CA GLN A 147 -10.78 -47.13 -21.22
C GLN A 147 -10.48 -46.49 -19.86
N MET A 148 -9.30 -45.92 -19.66
CA MET A 148 -8.97 -45.19 -18.42
C MET A 148 -9.92 -44.01 -18.15
N VAL A 149 -10.33 -43.28 -19.20
CA VAL A 149 -11.33 -42.19 -19.08
C VAL A 149 -12.69 -42.73 -18.63
N VAL A 150 -13.12 -43.87 -19.20
CA VAL A 150 -14.39 -44.52 -18.85
C VAL A 150 -14.34 -45.07 -17.42
N ASP A 151 -13.25 -45.71 -17.01
CA ASP A 151 -13.06 -46.24 -15.66
C ASP A 151 -13.04 -45.13 -14.60
N PHE A 152 -12.37 -44.00 -14.91
CA PHE A 152 -12.43 -42.79 -14.09
C PHE A 152 -13.87 -42.26 -13.99
N ALA A 153 -14.59 -42.19 -15.11
CA ALA A 153 -15.96 -41.70 -15.12
C ALA A 153 -16.91 -42.57 -14.28
N LYS A 154 -16.73 -43.91 -14.30
CA LYS A 154 -17.48 -44.84 -13.45
C LYS A 154 -17.19 -44.63 -11.98
N ARG A 155 -15.90 -44.55 -11.62
CA ARG A 155 -15.45 -44.39 -10.23
C ARG A 155 -15.98 -43.11 -9.57
N MET A 156 -16.01 -42.02 -10.33
CA MET A 156 -16.36 -40.69 -9.83
C MET A 156 -17.81 -40.25 -10.14
N ASP A 157 -18.66 -41.16 -10.64
CA ASP A 157 -20.06 -40.92 -11.06
C ASP A 157 -20.19 -39.73 -12.04
N MET A 158 -19.39 -39.76 -13.11
CA MET A 158 -19.31 -38.72 -14.15
C MET A 158 -19.89 -39.21 -15.48
N GLY A 159 -20.50 -38.30 -16.23
CA GLY A 159 -20.95 -38.51 -17.59
C GLY A 159 -20.03 -37.85 -18.63
N VAL A 160 -19.69 -38.59 -19.68
CA VAL A 160 -18.94 -38.10 -20.86
C VAL A 160 -19.88 -37.32 -21.77
N VAL A 161 -19.98 -36.00 -21.56
CA VAL A 161 -21.00 -35.14 -22.17
C VAL A 161 -21.00 -35.21 -23.70
N ASN A 162 -19.81 -35.34 -24.31
CA ASN A 162 -19.64 -35.34 -25.76
C ASN A 162 -20.38 -36.49 -26.47
N THR A 163 -20.64 -37.62 -25.79
CA THR A 163 -21.20 -38.83 -26.41
C THR A 163 -22.72 -38.92 -26.32
N TYR A 164 -23.38 -38.04 -25.55
CA TYR A 164 -24.85 -38.04 -25.38
C TYR A 164 -25.63 -37.34 -26.51
N PHE A 165 -24.98 -36.48 -27.30
CA PHE A 165 -25.66 -35.67 -28.31
C PHE A 165 -25.40 -36.18 -29.73
N GLN A 166 -26.47 -36.46 -30.48
CA GLN A 166 -26.36 -36.82 -31.89
C GLN A 166 -25.94 -35.61 -32.72
N LYS A 167 -24.78 -35.68 -33.38
CA LYS A 167 -24.24 -34.64 -34.25
C LYS A 167 -23.64 -35.26 -35.52
N ARG A 168 -23.50 -34.46 -36.58
CA ARG A 168 -22.72 -34.85 -37.77
C ARG A 168 -21.29 -35.19 -37.36
N GLU A 169 -20.67 -36.14 -38.03
CA GLU A 169 -19.33 -36.64 -37.70
C GLU A 169 -18.27 -35.52 -37.59
N GLU A 170 -18.31 -34.55 -38.50
CA GLU A 170 -17.41 -33.39 -38.48
C GLU A 170 -17.50 -32.55 -37.20
N HIS A 171 -18.67 -32.55 -36.55
CA HIS A 171 -18.95 -31.85 -35.30
C HIS A 171 -18.72 -32.73 -34.05
N ARG A 172 -18.22 -33.97 -34.22
CA ARG A 172 -17.80 -34.88 -33.14
C ARG A 172 -16.28 -35.03 -33.06
N VAL A 173 -15.59 -34.89 -34.19
CA VAL A 173 -14.12 -34.91 -34.30
C VAL A 173 -13.51 -33.66 -33.65
N THR A 174 -12.62 -33.83 -32.68
CA THR A 174 -11.95 -32.73 -31.96
C THR A 174 -10.52 -32.48 -32.44
N TYR A 175 -9.85 -33.48 -33.01
CA TYR A 175 -8.47 -33.38 -33.51
C TYR A 175 -8.38 -33.84 -34.97
N LYS A 176 -7.66 -33.09 -35.82
CA LYS A 176 -7.40 -33.44 -37.22
C LYS A 176 -5.96 -33.12 -37.62
N SER A 177 -5.19 -34.13 -38.02
CA SER A 177 -3.81 -33.98 -38.51
C SER A 177 -3.46 -35.06 -39.53
N GLY A 178 -2.88 -34.68 -40.67
CA GLY A 178 -2.35 -35.62 -41.68
C GLY A 178 -3.36 -36.66 -42.19
N GLY A 179 -4.63 -36.28 -42.40
CA GLY A 179 -5.70 -37.19 -42.83
C GLY A 179 -6.37 -38.00 -41.71
N ARG A 180 -5.80 -38.02 -40.50
CA ARG A 180 -6.41 -38.67 -39.32
C ARG A 180 -7.33 -37.68 -38.60
N SER A 181 -8.55 -38.14 -38.30
CA SER A 181 -9.58 -37.41 -37.55
C SER A 181 -9.91 -38.19 -36.28
N THR A 182 -9.77 -37.61 -35.09
CA THR A 182 -10.00 -38.29 -33.81
C THR A 182 -10.77 -37.42 -32.82
N GLN A 183 -11.32 -38.06 -31.79
CA GLN A 183 -11.91 -37.41 -30.63
C GLN A 183 -11.00 -37.69 -29.42
N VAL A 184 -10.45 -36.62 -28.82
CA VAL A 184 -9.50 -36.68 -27.68
C VAL A 184 -9.79 -35.63 -26.61
N ASP A 185 -10.53 -34.57 -26.98
CA ASP A 185 -10.97 -33.51 -26.07
C ASP A 185 -12.37 -33.82 -25.54
N TYR A 186 -12.53 -33.96 -24.23
CA TYR A 186 -13.81 -34.30 -23.61
C TYR A 186 -14.22 -33.30 -22.54
N ILE A 187 -15.53 -33.12 -22.43
CA ILE A 187 -16.16 -32.45 -21.31
C ILE A 187 -16.85 -33.52 -20.46
N LEU A 188 -16.50 -33.59 -19.17
CA LEU A 188 -17.15 -34.46 -18.19
C LEU A 188 -17.94 -33.63 -17.19
N CYS A 189 -19.08 -34.13 -16.72
CA CYS A 189 -19.83 -33.54 -15.61
C CYS A 189 -20.36 -34.63 -14.68
N ARG A 190 -20.73 -34.28 -13.45
CA ARG A 190 -21.40 -35.25 -12.55
C ARG A 190 -22.69 -35.76 -13.17
N ARG A 191 -22.97 -37.05 -13.00
CA ARG A 191 -24.16 -37.71 -13.59
C ARG A 191 -25.46 -37.02 -13.18
N GLY A 192 -25.58 -36.67 -11.89
CA GLY A 192 -26.71 -35.91 -11.36
C GLY A 192 -26.93 -34.52 -11.98
N ASN A 193 -25.94 -33.98 -12.71
CA ASN A 193 -26.00 -32.66 -13.35
C ASN A 193 -26.15 -32.73 -14.88
N LEU A 194 -26.21 -33.93 -15.47
CA LEU A 194 -26.41 -34.08 -16.92
C LEU A 194 -27.69 -33.39 -17.41
N LYS A 195 -28.73 -33.32 -16.57
CA LYS A 195 -29.99 -32.60 -16.86
C LYS A 195 -29.81 -31.09 -17.04
N GLU A 196 -28.74 -30.52 -16.50
CA GLU A 196 -28.41 -29.09 -16.63
C GLU A 196 -27.71 -28.80 -17.97
N ILE A 197 -27.28 -29.83 -18.72
CA ILE A 197 -26.60 -29.70 -20.00
C ILE A 197 -27.60 -29.78 -21.16
N SER A 198 -27.57 -28.76 -22.01
CA SER A 198 -28.52 -28.60 -23.12
C SER A 198 -27.95 -28.92 -24.51
N ASP A 199 -26.64 -28.74 -24.71
CA ASP A 199 -25.97 -28.99 -25.99
C ASP A 199 -24.47 -29.18 -25.76
N CYS A 200 -23.85 -30.10 -26.50
CA CYS A 200 -22.40 -30.20 -26.62
C CYS A 200 -22.03 -30.43 -28.09
N LYS A 201 -21.09 -29.63 -28.62
CA LYS A 201 -20.67 -29.73 -30.02
C LYS A 201 -19.27 -29.23 -30.27
N VAL A 202 -18.65 -29.74 -31.33
CA VAL A 202 -17.40 -29.19 -31.86
C VAL A 202 -17.68 -28.10 -32.90
N VAL A 203 -16.96 -26.99 -32.82
CA VAL A 203 -17.08 -25.87 -33.78
C VAL A 203 -16.14 -26.08 -34.97
N VAL A 204 -16.72 -26.26 -36.16
CA VAL A 204 -15.99 -26.43 -37.43
C VAL A 204 -15.77 -25.05 -38.09
N GLY A 205 -14.59 -24.81 -38.68
CA GLY A 205 -14.27 -23.60 -39.45
C GLY A 205 -13.68 -22.42 -38.69
N GLU A 206 -13.46 -22.54 -37.37
CA GLU A 206 -12.76 -21.54 -36.56
C GLU A 206 -11.43 -22.13 -36.07
N SER A 207 -10.33 -21.86 -36.78
CA SER A 207 -8.99 -22.35 -36.46
C SER A 207 -8.33 -21.51 -35.35
N VAL A 208 -8.61 -21.85 -34.09
CA VAL A 208 -7.84 -21.32 -32.95
C VAL A 208 -6.51 -22.07 -32.81
N ALA A 209 -6.49 -23.37 -33.15
CA ALA A 209 -5.29 -24.19 -33.31
C ALA A 209 -5.34 -24.92 -34.67
N ARG A 210 -4.18 -25.27 -35.23
CA ARG A 210 -4.09 -25.93 -36.56
C ARG A 210 -4.67 -27.35 -36.55
N GLN A 211 -4.62 -28.04 -35.42
CA GLN A 211 -4.97 -29.46 -35.29
C GLN A 211 -6.17 -29.69 -34.36
N HIS A 212 -6.35 -28.90 -33.30
CA HIS A 212 -7.47 -29.01 -32.35
C HIS A 212 -8.64 -28.10 -32.75
N ARG A 213 -9.85 -28.60 -32.50
CA ARG A 213 -11.12 -27.90 -32.69
C ARG A 213 -11.77 -27.65 -31.33
N MET A 214 -12.37 -26.49 -31.16
CA MET A 214 -12.99 -26.10 -29.90
C MET A 214 -14.27 -26.91 -29.64
N VAL A 215 -14.31 -27.60 -28.50
CA VAL A 215 -15.52 -28.23 -27.94
C VAL A 215 -16.27 -27.21 -27.11
N VAL A 216 -17.58 -27.08 -27.33
CA VAL A 216 -18.44 -26.13 -26.60
C VAL A 216 -19.62 -26.87 -26.00
N CYS A 217 -19.73 -26.79 -24.67
CA CYS A 217 -20.87 -27.28 -23.89
C CYS A 217 -21.72 -26.09 -23.40
N ARG A 218 -23.05 -26.22 -23.46
CA ARG A 218 -24.01 -25.25 -22.93
C ARG A 218 -24.72 -25.84 -21.71
N MET A 219 -24.38 -25.31 -20.55
CA MET A 219 -24.97 -25.69 -19.25
C MET A 219 -25.86 -24.56 -18.72
N THR A 220 -27.04 -24.91 -18.20
CA THR A 220 -28.00 -23.97 -17.60
C THR A 220 -28.10 -24.24 -16.11
N LEU A 221 -27.58 -23.31 -15.30
CA LEU A 221 -27.68 -23.38 -13.85
C LEU A 221 -29.07 -22.92 -13.41
N MET A 222 -29.80 -23.76 -12.67
CA MET A 222 -31.04 -23.34 -12.02
C MET A 222 -30.71 -22.53 -10.77
N VAL A 223 -31.03 -21.23 -10.80
CA VAL A 223 -30.72 -20.29 -9.73
C VAL A 223 -32.00 -19.78 -9.08
N CYS A 224 -32.09 -19.84 -7.75
CA CYS A 224 -33.04 -19.03 -6.99
C CYS A 224 -32.55 -17.58 -7.01
N LYS A 225 -33.18 -16.72 -7.82
CA LYS A 225 -32.84 -15.29 -7.88
C LYS A 225 -32.97 -14.67 -6.49
N LYS A 226 -31.84 -14.48 -5.79
CA LYS A 226 -31.80 -13.63 -4.61
C LYS A 226 -32.02 -12.18 -5.03
N LYS A 227 -32.88 -11.46 -4.30
CA LYS A 227 -32.93 -9.99 -4.37
C LYS A 227 -31.53 -9.49 -3.98
N ARG A 228 -30.81 -8.88 -4.93
CA ARG A 228 -29.55 -8.20 -4.61
C ARG A 228 -29.87 -7.09 -3.61
N SER A 229 -29.12 -7.04 -2.51
CA SER A 229 -29.18 -5.94 -1.56
C SER A 229 -28.94 -4.61 -2.30
N GLU A 230 -29.77 -3.61 -2.00
CA GLU A 230 -29.56 -2.27 -2.53
C GLU A 230 -28.24 -1.73 -1.99
N ILE A 231 -27.27 -1.51 -2.89
CA ILE A 231 -26.00 -0.90 -2.50
C ILE A 231 -26.29 0.55 -2.12
N GLU A 232 -26.00 0.88 -0.87
CA GLU A 232 -26.18 2.20 -0.29
C GLU A 232 -25.52 3.30 -1.15
N LYS A 233 -26.31 4.30 -1.55
CA LYS A 233 -25.86 5.41 -2.40
C LYS A 233 -25.07 6.41 -1.54
N LYS A 234 -23.83 6.70 -1.93
CA LYS A 234 -22.92 7.59 -1.18
C LYS A 234 -22.78 8.95 -1.82
N THR A 235 -22.59 9.99 -1.01
CA THR A 235 -22.35 11.35 -1.50
C THR A 235 -20.98 11.45 -2.20
N LYS A 236 -20.92 12.17 -3.33
CA LYS A 236 -19.71 12.28 -4.16
C LYS A 236 -18.70 13.31 -3.64
N TRP A 237 -18.25 13.16 -2.39
CA TRP A 237 -17.39 14.13 -1.69
C TRP A 237 -16.08 14.49 -2.39
N TRP A 238 -15.53 13.60 -3.24
CA TRP A 238 -14.29 13.86 -3.98
C TRP A 238 -14.39 15.05 -4.97
N LYS A 239 -15.61 15.48 -5.32
CA LYS A 239 -15.84 16.67 -6.14
C LYS A 239 -15.46 17.97 -5.44
N LEU A 240 -15.41 18.01 -4.10
CA LEU A 240 -14.98 19.18 -3.31
C LEU A 240 -13.52 19.58 -3.53
N LYS A 241 -12.73 18.76 -4.24
CA LYS A 241 -11.39 19.13 -4.68
C LYS A 241 -11.38 20.22 -5.76
N LYS A 242 -12.49 20.36 -6.50
CA LYS A 242 -12.65 21.45 -7.46
C LYS A 242 -13.10 22.68 -6.69
N GLU A 243 -12.40 23.79 -6.89
CA GLU A 243 -12.68 25.07 -6.24
C GLU A 243 -14.14 25.49 -6.47
N GLU A 244 -14.60 25.43 -7.73
CA GLU A 244 -15.98 25.71 -8.16
C GLU A 244 -17.03 24.94 -7.34
N CYS A 245 -16.82 23.62 -7.15
CA CYS A 245 -17.76 22.79 -6.41
C CYS A 245 -17.71 23.07 -4.89
N CYS A 246 -16.56 23.48 -4.34
CA CYS A 246 -16.46 23.88 -2.93
C CYS A 246 -17.14 25.23 -2.70
N GLU A 247 -17.01 26.18 -3.62
CA GLU A 247 -17.72 27.46 -3.57
C GLU A 247 -19.23 27.29 -3.70
N GLU A 248 -19.70 26.50 -4.67
CA GLU A 248 -21.13 26.20 -4.85
C GLU A 248 -21.71 25.51 -3.60
N PHE A 249 -20.94 24.57 -3.01
CA PHE A 249 -21.33 23.90 -1.77
C PHE A 249 -21.42 24.89 -0.60
N ARG A 250 -20.44 25.79 -0.42
CA ARG A 250 -20.48 26.85 0.61
C ARG A 250 -21.69 27.76 0.43
N GLN A 251 -21.98 28.17 -0.81
CA GLN A 251 -23.10 29.07 -1.10
C GLN A 251 -24.45 28.41 -0.82
N LYS A 252 -24.66 27.17 -1.28
CA LYS A 252 -25.89 26.43 -1.03
C LYS A 252 -26.06 26.06 0.44
N LEU A 253 -24.97 25.81 1.16
CA LEU A 253 -25.04 25.58 2.60
C LEU A 253 -25.47 26.87 3.33
N ARG A 254 -24.92 28.04 2.95
CA ARG A 254 -25.37 29.33 3.50
C ARG A 254 -26.84 29.61 3.20
N GLN A 255 -27.32 29.26 2.02
CA GLN A 255 -28.74 29.38 1.66
C GLN A 255 -29.62 28.43 2.49
N ALA A 256 -29.18 27.19 2.69
CA ALA A 256 -29.90 26.21 3.52
C ALA A 256 -29.98 26.65 5.00
N LEU A 257 -29.04 27.48 5.46
CA LEU A 257 -29.00 28.07 6.80
C LEU A 257 -29.65 29.47 6.87
N GLY A 258 -30.49 29.83 5.90
CA GLY A 258 -31.24 31.09 5.93
C GLY A 258 -30.38 32.35 5.79
N GLY A 259 -29.20 32.25 5.17
CA GLY A 259 -28.28 33.38 4.97
C GLY A 259 -27.34 33.65 6.14
N GLN A 260 -27.42 32.88 7.22
CA GLN A 260 -26.47 32.97 8.32
C GLN A 260 -25.15 32.25 7.96
N VAL A 261 -24.02 32.82 8.41
CA VAL A 261 -22.67 32.22 8.26
C VAL A 261 -22.37 31.18 9.34
N VAL A 262 -23.24 31.10 10.36
CA VAL A 262 -23.06 30.29 11.56
C VAL A 262 -23.77 28.95 11.38
N LEU A 263 -23.07 27.86 11.65
CA LEU A 263 -23.67 26.52 11.67
C LEU A 263 -24.56 26.39 12.92
N PRO A 264 -25.66 25.62 12.87
CA PRO A 264 -26.51 25.39 14.04
C PRO A 264 -25.69 24.90 15.24
N ASP A 265 -26.03 25.32 16.46
CA ASP A 265 -25.30 24.91 17.68
C ASP A 265 -25.48 23.42 18.06
N ASP A 266 -26.28 22.70 17.28
CA ASP A 266 -26.56 21.27 17.44
C ASP A 266 -25.84 20.42 16.37
N TRP A 267 -25.27 19.30 16.81
CA TRP A 267 -24.48 18.41 15.95
C TRP A 267 -25.37 17.65 14.96
N GLU A 268 -26.51 17.11 15.40
CA GLU A 268 -27.38 16.29 14.56
C GLU A 268 -27.95 17.12 13.40
N THR A 269 -28.44 18.31 13.74
CA THR A 269 -28.96 19.28 12.78
C THR A 269 -27.88 19.71 11.78
N THR A 270 -26.69 20.05 12.26
CA THR A 270 -25.56 20.45 11.39
C THR A 270 -25.13 19.32 10.47
N ALA A 271 -25.00 18.10 10.99
CA ALA A 271 -24.61 16.93 10.21
C ALA A 271 -25.66 16.56 9.16
N GLU A 272 -26.95 16.70 9.46
CA GLU A 272 -28.03 16.49 8.50
C GLU A 272 -28.00 17.52 7.38
N VAL A 273 -27.92 18.82 7.71
CA VAL A 273 -27.85 19.90 6.72
C VAL A 273 -26.64 19.75 5.78
N ILE A 274 -25.48 19.38 6.33
CA ILE A 274 -24.27 19.09 5.54
C ILE A 274 -24.49 17.90 4.59
N ARG A 275 -25.07 16.80 5.08
CA ARG A 275 -25.33 15.59 4.27
C ARG A 275 -26.32 15.88 3.16
N GLU A 276 -27.42 16.56 3.46
CA GLU A 276 -28.42 16.94 2.46
C GLU A 276 -27.85 17.87 1.39
N THR A 277 -27.14 18.92 1.82
CA THR A 277 -26.51 19.86 0.90
C THR A 277 -25.49 19.14 0.03
N GLY A 278 -24.69 18.24 0.61
CA GLY A 278 -23.72 17.42 -0.13
C GLY A 278 -24.40 16.55 -1.18
N ARG A 279 -25.52 15.91 -0.84
CA ARG A 279 -26.33 15.12 -1.79
C ARG A 279 -26.91 15.96 -2.91
N LYS A 280 -27.41 17.17 -2.61
CA LYS A 280 -27.99 18.11 -3.58
C LYS A 280 -26.94 18.69 -4.54
N VAL A 281 -25.77 19.11 -4.04
CA VAL A 281 -24.71 19.76 -4.85
C VAL A 281 -23.83 18.74 -5.59
N LEU A 282 -23.31 17.76 -4.86
CA LEU A 282 -22.30 16.85 -5.41
C LEU A 282 -22.94 15.64 -6.12
N GLY A 283 -24.20 15.36 -5.78
CA GLY A 283 -24.95 14.19 -6.21
C GLY A 283 -24.54 12.92 -5.44
N VAL A 284 -25.35 11.88 -5.59
CA VAL A 284 -25.10 10.55 -5.02
C VAL A 284 -24.47 9.61 -6.05
N SER A 285 -23.73 8.61 -5.56
CA SER A 285 -23.23 7.51 -6.37
C SER A 285 -24.38 6.62 -6.81
N SER A 286 -24.31 6.06 -8.02
CA SER A 286 -25.41 5.31 -8.62
C SER A 286 -25.61 3.90 -8.04
N GLY A 287 -24.95 3.52 -6.94
CA GLY A 287 -24.99 2.17 -6.34
C GLY A 287 -24.37 1.07 -7.21
N ARG A 288 -24.58 1.12 -8.53
CA ARG A 288 -23.75 0.47 -9.54
C ARG A 288 -22.41 1.20 -9.55
N ARG A 289 -21.32 0.46 -9.34
CA ARG A 289 -20.19 0.63 -10.27
C ARG A 289 -20.83 0.44 -11.64
N LYS A 290 -21.12 1.53 -12.35
CA LYS A 290 -20.96 1.43 -13.79
C LYS A 290 -19.58 0.82 -13.92
N GLU A 291 -19.47 -0.33 -14.59
CA GLU A 291 -18.26 -0.55 -15.36
C GLU A 291 -18.09 0.78 -16.08
N ASP A 292 -17.17 1.63 -15.62
CA ASP A 292 -16.80 2.83 -16.35
C ASP A 292 -16.14 2.31 -17.62
N LYS A 293 -16.99 1.91 -18.57
CA LYS A 293 -16.69 1.83 -19.99
C LYS A 293 -16.59 3.24 -20.57
N GLU A 294 -16.73 4.28 -19.74
CA GLU A 294 -16.02 5.54 -19.95
C GLU A 294 -14.56 5.32 -19.58
N THR A 295 -13.90 4.57 -20.44
CA THR A 295 -12.47 4.37 -20.42
C THR A 295 -11.80 5.74 -20.29
N TRP A 296 -10.81 5.89 -19.43
CA TRP A 296 -10.09 7.15 -19.09
C TRP A 296 -9.52 7.96 -20.28
N TRP A 297 -9.64 7.47 -21.52
CA TRP A 297 -9.29 8.10 -22.79
C TRP A 297 -10.52 8.44 -23.67
N TRP A 298 -11.73 8.33 -23.13
CA TRP A 298 -12.99 8.57 -23.84
C TRP A 298 -13.23 10.06 -24.03
N ASN A 299 -13.50 10.48 -25.26
CA ASN A 299 -13.81 11.87 -25.62
C ASN A 299 -14.93 11.91 -26.68
N GLU A 300 -15.52 13.09 -26.89
CA GLU A 300 -16.64 13.28 -27.82
C GLU A 300 -16.27 12.95 -29.27
N GLU A 301 -15.03 13.23 -29.68
CA GLU A 301 -14.50 12.92 -31.02
C GLU A 301 -14.47 11.41 -31.33
N VAL A 302 -14.06 10.59 -30.35
CA VAL A 302 -14.07 9.13 -30.47
C VAL A 302 -15.50 8.59 -30.49
N GLN A 303 -16.39 9.18 -29.69
CA GLN A 303 -17.79 8.79 -29.65
C GLN A 303 -18.48 9.03 -31.00
N ASP A 304 -18.33 10.21 -31.58
CA ASP A 304 -18.86 10.55 -32.91
C ASP A 304 -18.27 9.64 -34.00
N SER A 305 -16.96 9.41 -33.98
CA SER A 305 -16.30 8.50 -34.92
C SER A 305 -16.86 7.06 -34.85
N ILE A 306 -17.15 6.55 -33.64
CA ILE A 306 -17.75 5.23 -33.44
C ILE A 306 -19.21 5.19 -33.91
N GLN A 307 -19.97 6.26 -33.69
CA GLN A 307 -21.35 6.37 -34.16
C GLN A 307 -21.42 6.34 -35.70
N ARG A 308 -20.57 7.11 -36.39
CA ARG A 308 -20.46 7.10 -37.86
C ARG A 308 -20.11 5.71 -38.39
N LYS A 309 -19.17 5.01 -37.76
CA LYS A 309 -18.83 3.62 -38.11
C LYS A 309 -20.01 2.65 -37.91
N ARG A 310 -20.83 2.84 -36.86
CA ARG A 310 -22.03 2.01 -36.62
C ARG A 310 -23.10 2.25 -37.68
N LEU A 311 -23.28 3.50 -38.12
CA LEU A 311 -24.21 3.85 -39.19
C LEU A 311 -23.77 3.24 -40.53
N ALA A 312 -22.49 3.38 -40.90
CA ALA A 312 -21.95 2.75 -42.11
C ALA A 312 -22.01 1.21 -42.06
N LYS A 313 -21.84 0.62 -40.88
CA LYS A 313 -22.04 -0.83 -40.70
C LYS A 313 -23.49 -1.25 -40.93
N LYS A 314 -24.47 -0.48 -40.43
CA LYS A 314 -25.89 -0.75 -40.67
C LYS A 314 -26.23 -0.66 -42.17
N LYS A 315 -25.70 0.34 -42.88
CA LYS A 315 -25.84 0.45 -44.35
C LYS A 315 -25.26 -0.76 -45.07
N TRP A 316 -24.06 -1.21 -44.69
CA TRP A 316 -23.45 -2.42 -45.25
C TRP A 316 -24.24 -3.70 -44.93
N ASP A 317 -24.76 -3.83 -43.71
CA ASP A 317 -25.53 -4.99 -43.28
C ASP A 317 -26.89 -5.10 -44.03
N MET A 318 -27.45 -3.97 -44.52
CA MET A 318 -28.66 -3.93 -45.35
C MET A 318 -28.38 -4.24 -46.83
N ASP A 319 -27.48 -3.49 -47.47
CA ASP A 319 -27.38 -3.51 -48.95
C ASP A 319 -26.27 -4.43 -49.47
N ARG A 320 -25.34 -4.85 -48.60
CA ARG A 320 -24.17 -5.72 -48.87
C ARG A 320 -23.33 -5.36 -50.11
N THR A 321 -23.37 -4.11 -50.57
CA THR A 321 -22.56 -3.61 -51.70
C THR A 321 -21.08 -3.44 -51.32
N GLU A 322 -20.18 -3.52 -52.31
CA GLU A 322 -18.73 -3.38 -52.08
C GLU A 322 -18.36 -1.92 -51.72
N GLU A 323 -19.10 -0.93 -52.22
CA GLU A 323 -18.93 0.49 -51.84
C GLU A 323 -19.22 0.73 -50.36
N ASN A 324 -20.34 0.22 -49.84
CA ASN A 324 -20.67 0.32 -48.41
C ASN A 324 -19.68 -0.45 -47.53
N ARG A 325 -19.10 -1.54 -48.05
CA ARG A 325 -18.03 -2.30 -47.38
C ARG A 325 -16.72 -1.49 -47.32
N GLN A 326 -16.39 -0.78 -48.39
CA GLN A 326 -15.22 0.11 -48.47
C GLN A 326 -15.36 1.27 -47.47
N GLU A 327 -16.53 1.95 -47.46
CA GLU A 327 -16.86 3.04 -46.53
C GLU A 327 -16.77 2.59 -45.07
N TYR A 328 -17.34 1.43 -44.73
CA TYR A 328 -17.23 0.85 -43.39
C TYR A 328 -15.77 0.54 -42.99
N LYS A 329 -14.95 -0.02 -43.91
CA LYS A 329 -13.53 -0.30 -43.65
C LYS A 329 -12.73 0.97 -43.41
N GLU A 330 -12.99 2.03 -44.16
CA GLU A 330 -12.32 3.33 -43.99
C GLU A 330 -12.68 3.97 -42.65
N LEU A 331 -13.96 4.00 -42.31
CA LEU A 331 -14.42 4.50 -41.00
C LEU A 331 -13.90 3.63 -39.85
N GLN A 332 -13.75 2.32 -40.04
CA GLN A 332 -13.12 1.43 -39.07
C GLN A 332 -11.63 1.78 -38.86
N ARG A 333 -10.89 2.08 -39.94
CA ARG A 333 -9.48 2.54 -39.85
C ARG A 333 -9.39 3.92 -39.18
N ARG A 334 -10.32 4.83 -39.46
CA ARG A 334 -10.39 6.17 -38.85
C ARG A 334 -10.65 6.08 -37.35
N VAL A 335 -11.63 5.29 -36.92
CA VAL A 335 -11.89 5.01 -35.50
C VAL A 335 -10.67 4.44 -34.80
N LYS A 336 -9.93 3.50 -35.42
CA LYS A 336 -8.70 2.97 -34.82
C LYS A 336 -7.64 4.07 -34.61
N ARG A 337 -7.49 5.00 -35.55
CA ARG A 337 -6.58 6.14 -35.43
C ARG A 337 -7.00 7.10 -34.32
N GLU A 338 -8.26 7.52 -34.28
CA GLU A 338 -8.78 8.43 -33.25
C GLU A 338 -8.70 7.83 -31.85
N VAL A 339 -9.05 6.55 -31.69
CA VAL A 339 -8.88 5.83 -30.41
C VAL A 339 -7.41 5.77 -29.99
N SER A 340 -6.47 5.59 -30.94
CA SER A 340 -5.05 5.61 -30.64
C SER A 340 -4.56 6.99 -30.21
N LYS A 341 -5.02 8.04 -30.90
CA LYS A 341 -4.69 9.45 -30.59
C LYS A 341 -5.23 9.86 -29.22
N ALA A 342 -6.49 9.54 -28.92
CA ALA A 342 -7.11 9.83 -27.62
C ALA A 342 -6.41 9.08 -26.48
N LYS A 343 -6.03 7.81 -26.68
CA LYS A 343 -5.21 7.07 -25.73
C LYS A 343 -3.85 7.71 -25.49
N GLN A 344 -3.17 8.13 -26.56
CA GLN A 344 -1.85 8.76 -26.45
C GLN A 344 -1.93 10.09 -25.69
N LYS A 345 -2.87 10.97 -26.07
CA LYS A 345 -3.09 12.26 -25.40
C LYS A 345 -3.40 12.09 -23.91
N ALA A 346 -4.29 11.15 -23.57
CA ALA A 346 -4.61 10.86 -22.18
C ALA A 346 -3.40 10.30 -21.41
N TYR A 347 -2.54 9.49 -22.05
CA TYR A 347 -1.29 9.04 -21.44
C TYR A 347 -0.34 10.20 -21.20
N ASP A 348 -0.19 11.10 -22.16
CA ASP A 348 0.67 12.29 -22.05
C ASP A 348 0.19 13.22 -20.92
N GLU A 349 -1.12 13.47 -20.80
CA GLU A 349 -1.71 14.23 -19.68
C GLU A 349 -1.55 13.54 -18.33
N LEU A 350 -1.69 12.21 -18.29
CA LEU A 350 -1.41 11.41 -17.08
C LEU A 350 0.08 11.53 -16.71
N TYR A 351 0.98 11.51 -17.69
CA TYR A 351 2.42 11.62 -17.48
C TYR A 351 2.84 13.01 -16.98
N THR A 352 2.25 14.08 -17.51
CA THR A 352 2.45 15.45 -17.01
C THR A 352 1.97 15.59 -15.57
N ARG A 353 0.80 15.01 -15.25
CA ARG A 353 0.24 15.01 -13.88
C ARG A 353 1.09 14.19 -12.90
N LEU A 354 1.65 13.07 -13.35
CA LEU A 354 2.58 12.26 -12.58
C LEU A 354 3.87 13.01 -12.25
N ASP A 355 4.20 14.13 -12.92
CA ASP A 355 5.36 14.93 -12.55
C ASP A 355 5.13 15.84 -11.32
N THR A 356 3.87 16.07 -10.95
CA THR A 356 3.48 16.83 -9.75
C THR A 356 3.59 16.01 -8.45
N ARG A 357 3.66 16.69 -7.30
CA ARG A 357 3.66 16.05 -5.96
C ARG A 357 2.37 15.27 -5.67
N GLU A 358 1.28 15.61 -6.33
CA GLU A 358 -0.03 14.94 -6.20
C GLU A 358 -0.09 13.64 -7.01
N GLY A 359 0.60 13.59 -8.15
CA GLY A 359 0.67 12.43 -9.03
C GLY A 359 1.31 11.18 -8.41
N GLU A 360 2.14 11.32 -7.37
CA GLU A 360 2.71 10.18 -6.63
C GLU A 360 1.62 9.28 -6.03
N LYS A 361 0.50 9.86 -5.56
CA LYS A 361 -0.63 9.10 -5.01
C LYS A 361 -1.36 8.28 -6.08
N ASP A 362 -1.47 8.85 -7.28
CA ASP A 362 -2.08 8.17 -8.43
C ASP A 362 -1.19 7.01 -8.91
N LEU A 363 0.13 7.16 -8.82
CA LEU A 363 1.09 6.09 -9.08
C LEU A 363 0.90 4.90 -8.11
N TYR A 364 0.76 5.17 -6.80
CA TYR A 364 0.45 4.13 -5.82
C TYR A 364 -0.93 3.49 -6.07
N ARG A 365 -1.92 4.27 -6.52
CA ARG A 365 -3.25 3.75 -6.87
C ARG A 365 -3.17 2.80 -8.07
N LEU A 366 -2.48 3.21 -9.13
CA LEU A 366 -2.25 2.41 -10.34
C LEU A 366 -1.51 1.10 -10.01
N ALA A 367 -0.47 1.19 -9.17
CA ALA A 367 0.27 0.03 -8.67
C ALA A 367 -0.64 -0.94 -7.91
N ARG A 368 -1.42 -0.46 -6.94
CA ARG A 368 -2.36 -1.29 -6.16
C ARG A 368 -3.49 -1.86 -6.99
N GLN A 369 -3.92 -1.16 -8.03
CA GLN A 369 -4.93 -1.67 -8.96
C GLN A 369 -4.37 -2.83 -9.78
N ARG A 370 -3.20 -2.66 -10.40
CA ARG A 370 -2.56 -3.75 -11.18
C ARG A 370 -2.14 -4.94 -10.32
N ASP A 371 -1.76 -4.72 -9.05
CA ASP A 371 -1.54 -5.81 -8.07
C ASP A 371 -2.83 -6.59 -7.78
N ARG A 372 -3.95 -5.90 -7.58
CA ARG A 372 -5.28 -6.54 -7.43
C ARG A 372 -5.70 -7.31 -8.68
N ASP A 373 -5.39 -6.79 -9.87
CA ASP A 373 -5.71 -7.46 -11.13
C ASP A 373 -4.91 -8.75 -11.32
N GLY A 374 -3.69 -8.81 -10.76
CA GLY A 374 -2.81 -9.98 -10.77
C GLY A 374 -3.05 -11.01 -9.67
N LYS A 375 -3.89 -10.71 -8.66
CA LYS A 375 -4.28 -11.66 -7.62
C LYS A 375 -5.33 -12.66 -8.14
N ASP A 376 -5.25 -13.88 -7.62
CA ASP A 376 -6.17 -14.97 -7.98
C ASP A 376 -7.60 -14.68 -7.53
N VAL A 377 -7.77 -14.34 -6.25
CA VAL A 377 -9.05 -13.95 -5.66
C VAL A 377 -9.10 -12.44 -5.47
N GLN A 378 -10.13 -11.80 -6.03
CA GLN A 378 -10.30 -10.34 -5.94
C GLN A 378 -11.12 -9.90 -4.72
N GLN A 379 -12.00 -10.76 -4.20
CA GLN A 379 -12.83 -10.51 -3.02
C GLN A 379 -12.98 -11.81 -2.21
N VAL A 380 -12.74 -11.74 -0.89
CA VAL A 380 -13.00 -12.86 0.03
C VAL A 380 -14.47 -12.79 0.43
N ARG A 381 -15.31 -13.63 -0.18
CA ARG A 381 -16.76 -13.71 0.10
C ARG A 381 -17.15 -14.84 1.06
N VAL A 382 -16.20 -15.71 1.37
CA VAL A 382 -16.45 -17.00 2.00
C VAL A 382 -15.42 -17.19 3.13
N ILE A 383 -15.89 -17.67 4.27
CA ILE A 383 -15.10 -17.76 5.52
C ILE A 383 -15.30 -19.13 6.13
N LYS A 384 -14.24 -19.66 6.77
CA LYS A 384 -14.35 -20.92 7.50
C LYS A 384 -14.92 -20.68 8.90
N ASP A 385 -15.84 -21.54 9.33
CA ASP A 385 -16.28 -21.60 10.72
C ASP A 385 -15.16 -22.14 11.64
N ARG A 386 -15.47 -22.32 12.94
CA ARG A 386 -14.52 -22.85 13.94
C ARG A 386 -14.06 -24.28 13.61
N ASP A 387 -14.91 -25.05 12.95
CA ASP A 387 -14.67 -26.45 12.58
C ASP A 387 -14.04 -26.61 11.19
N GLY A 388 -13.66 -25.49 10.55
CA GLY A 388 -13.01 -25.48 9.24
C GLY A 388 -13.95 -25.62 8.04
N ARG A 389 -15.27 -25.65 8.25
CA ARG A 389 -16.28 -25.73 7.18
C ARG A 389 -16.50 -24.37 6.56
N VAL A 390 -16.78 -24.38 5.27
CA VAL A 390 -16.84 -23.18 4.43
C VAL A 390 -18.24 -22.56 4.49
N LEU A 391 -18.37 -21.39 5.11
CA LEU A 391 -19.63 -20.63 5.20
C LEU A 391 -19.87 -19.82 3.92
N THR A 392 -21.00 -20.07 3.27
CA THR A 392 -21.38 -19.47 1.98
C THR A 392 -22.56 -18.50 2.08
N SER A 393 -23.35 -18.52 3.16
CA SER A 393 -24.46 -17.58 3.37
C SER A 393 -23.95 -16.23 3.90
N GLU A 394 -24.51 -15.14 3.37
CA GLU A 394 -24.13 -13.76 3.75
C GLU A 394 -24.31 -13.52 5.25
N GLU A 395 -25.42 -14.00 5.82
CA GLU A 395 -25.72 -13.90 7.26
C GLU A 395 -24.72 -14.66 8.12
N SER A 396 -24.36 -15.90 7.76
CA SER A 396 -23.41 -16.69 8.56
C SER A 396 -21.99 -16.14 8.47
N VAL A 397 -21.60 -15.58 7.31
CA VAL A 397 -20.32 -14.88 7.15
C VAL A 397 -20.28 -13.61 8.00
N GLN A 398 -21.36 -12.83 8.02
CA GLN A 398 -21.45 -11.63 8.86
C GLN A 398 -21.43 -11.98 10.35
N ARG A 399 -22.20 -13.00 10.77
CA ARG A 399 -22.23 -13.49 12.15
C ARG A 399 -20.87 -13.99 12.60
N ARG A 400 -20.18 -14.78 11.78
CA ARG A 400 -18.84 -15.30 12.09
C ARG A 400 -17.81 -14.17 12.26
N TRP A 401 -17.90 -13.10 11.45
CA TRP A 401 -17.06 -11.91 11.61
C TRP A 401 -17.37 -11.16 12.91
N LYS A 402 -18.66 -10.99 13.25
CA LYS A 402 -19.09 -10.38 14.51
C LYS A 402 -18.52 -11.15 15.69
N GLU A 403 -18.79 -12.45 15.79
CA GLU A 403 -18.29 -13.32 16.86
C GLU A 403 -16.76 -13.24 16.99
N TYR A 404 -16.03 -13.33 15.87
CA TYR A 404 -14.57 -13.26 15.89
C TYR A 404 -14.05 -11.94 16.48
N PHE A 405 -14.60 -10.81 16.04
CA PHE A 405 -14.13 -9.50 16.49
C PHE A 405 -14.67 -9.12 17.87
N GLU A 406 -15.88 -9.57 18.23
CA GLU A 406 -16.45 -9.36 19.56
C GLU A 406 -15.63 -10.09 20.62
N GLU A 407 -15.23 -11.34 20.36
CA GLU A 407 -14.31 -12.09 21.23
C GLU A 407 -12.94 -11.42 21.31
N LEU A 408 -12.34 -11.11 20.15
CA LEU A 408 -11.00 -10.52 20.09
C LEU A 408 -10.90 -9.15 20.79
N MET A 409 -11.98 -8.36 20.75
CA MET A 409 -12.00 -6.98 21.26
C MET A 409 -12.48 -6.87 22.71
N ASN A 410 -13.07 -7.93 23.28
CA ASN A 410 -13.61 -7.96 24.64
C ASN A 410 -12.94 -8.99 25.55
N GLU A 411 -11.88 -9.67 25.10
CA GLU A 411 -11.06 -10.53 25.95
C GLU A 411 -10.33 -9.69 27.04
N GLU A 412 -10.77 -9.79 28.29
CA GLU A 412 -10.13 -9.13 29.45
C GLU A 412 -9.21 -10.10 30.19
N ASN A 413 -8.02 -9.64 30.57
CA ASN A 413 -7.06 -10.42 31.35
C ASN A 413 -7.25 -10.18 32.85
N GLU A 414 -6.94 -11.19 33.67
CA GLU A 414 -6.84 -11.04 35.13
C GLU A 414 -5.83 -9.94 35.50
N ARG A 415 -6.20 -9.12 36.48
CA ARG A 415 -5.38 -8.00 37.00
C ARG A 415 -5.55 -7.87 38.51
N GLU A 416 -4.53 -7.34 39.19
CA GLU A 416 -4.65 -7.03 40.61
C GLU A 416 -5.59 -5.82 40.82
N LYS A 417 -6.46 -5.89 41.83
CA LYS A 417 -7.32 -4.77 42.23
C LYS A 417 -6.50 -3.77 43.04
N ARG A 418 -6.58 -2.48 42.69
CA ARG A 418 -5.87 -1.41 43.40
C ARG A 418 -6.49 -1.13 44.78
N VAL A 419 -5.63 -0.85 45.75
CA VAL A 419 -6.00 -0.53 47.15
C VAL A 419 -5.94 0.97 47.44
N GLU A 420 -5.20 1.76 46.66
CA GLU A 420 -5.02 3.21 46.87
C GLU A 420 -5.73 4.07 45.81
N GLY A 421 -6.45 5.08 46.27
CA GLY A 421 -7.05 6.12 45.41
C GLY A 421 -6.02 7.19 45.04
N VAL A 422 -5.97 7.58 43.76
CA VAL A 422 -5.18 8.74 43.32
C VAL A 422 -6.05 9.98 43.44
N ASN A 423 -5.52 11.02 44.09
CA ASN A 423 -6.18 12.32 44.17
C ASN A 423 -6.37 12.89 42.75
N SER A 424 -7.60 13.28 42.42
CA SER A 424 -7.91 13.99 41.18
C SER A 424 -7.22 15.35 41.18
N VAL A 425 -6.50 15.65 40.09
CA VAL A 425 -5.90 16.98 39.88
C VAL A 425 -6.97 17.90 39.28
N GLU A 426 -7.64 18.67 40.14
CA GLU A 426 -8.55 19.75 39.73
C GLU A 426 -7.74 20.96 39.25
N GLN A 427 -7.30 20.91 37.99
CA GLN A 427 -6.73 22.07 37.31
C GLN A 427 -7.80 22.78 36.48
N LYS A 428 -7.75 24.12 36.48
CA LYS A 428 -8.57 24.95 35.59
C LYS A 428 -8.11 24.70 34.15
N VAL A 429 -8.96 24.05 33.37
CA VAL A 429 -8.72 23.82 31.94
C VAL A 429 -9.10 25.07 31.15
N ASP A 430 -8.18 25.57 30.34
CA ASP A 430 -8.42 26.68 29.42
C ASP A 430 -9.42 26.30 28.32
N LYS A 431 -10.21 27.27 27.86
CA LYS A 431 -11.09 27.09 26.70
C LYS A 431 -10.27 26.80 25.45
N ILE A 432 -10.72 25.83 24.65
CA ILE A 432 -10.14 25.49 23.36
C ILE A 432 -10.23 26.72 22.46
N ARG A 433 -9.07 27.17 21.94
CA ARG A 433 -8.99 28.38 21.12
C ARG A 433 -9.29 28.06 19.66
N LYS A 434 -9.91 28.99 18.94
CA LYS A 434 -10.13 28.91 17.48
C LYS A 434 -8.82 28.59 16.71
N ASP A 435 -7.69 29.13 17.16
CA ASP A 435 -6.38 28.87 16.57
C ASP A 435 -5.91 27.42 16.70
N GLU A 436 -6.29 26.72 17.78
CA GLU A 436 -5.94 25.32 18.00
C GLU A 436 -6.73 24.43 17.05
N VAL A 437 -8.03 24.69 16.92
CA VAL A 437 -8.91 24.02 15.95
C VAL A 437 -8.41 24.25 14.52
N ARG A 438 -8.04 25.49 14.17
CA ARG A 438 -7.48 25.82 12.84
C ARG A 438 -6.19 25.05 12.56
N LYS A 439 -5.28 24.98 13.54
CA LYS A 439 -4.03 24.20 13.43
C LYS A 439 -4.30 22.71 13.31
N ALA A 440 -5.27 22.18 14.06
CA ALA A 440 -5.68 20.78 14.00
C ALA A 440 -6.24 20.43 12.61
N LEU A 441 -7.21 21.20 12.09
CA LEU A 441 -7.79 21.02 10.76
C LEU A 441 -6.72 21.07 9.66
N LYS A 442 -5.74 21.98 9.75
CA LYS A 442 -4.63 22.07 8.80
C LYS A 442 -3.71 20.85 8.84
N ARG A 443 -3.49 20.25 10.02
CA ARG A 443 -2.66 19.04 10.21
C ARG A 443 -3.37 17.75 9.76
N MET A 444 -4.70 17.70 9.81
CA MET A 444 -5.45 16.50 9.42
C MET A 444 -5.25 16.15 7.94
N LYS A 445 -5.11 14.86 7.64
CA LYS A 445 -4.85 14.37 6.27
C LYS A 445 -6.15 14.16 5.51
N SER A 446 -6.26 14.75 4.32
CA SER A 446 -7.37 14.51 3.38
C SER A 446 -7.28 13.13 2.70
N GLY A 447 -8.40 12.59 2.27
CA GLY A 447 -8.53 11.30 1.58
C GLY A 447 -8.55 10.09 2.52
N LYS A 448 -8.94 10.30 3.77
CA LYS A 448 -9.17 9.24 4.76
C LYS A 448 -10.59 8.67 4.62
N ALA A 449 -10.79 7.46 5.15
CA ALA A 449 -12.13 6.87 5.20
C ALA A 449 -13.03 7.73 6.11
N VAL A 450 -14.28 7.92 5.69
CA VAL A 450 -15.31 8.63 6.46
C VAL A 450 -15.80 7.77 7.62
N GLY A 451 -16.20 8.43 8.70
CA GLY A 451 -16.86 7.81 9.85
C GLY A 451 -18.30 7.38 9.53
N PRO A 452 -19.05 6.92 10.54
CA PRO A 452 -20.46 6.54 10.40
C PRO A 452 -21.36 7.73 10.01
N ASP A 453 -20.90 8.97 10.27
CA ASP A 453 -21.56 10.21 9.88
C ASP A 453 -21.51 10.50 8.36
N ASP A 454 -20.68 9.76 7.60
CA ASP A 454 -20.42 9.99 6.16
C ASP A 454 -19.93 11.41 5.84
N ILE A 455 -19.31 12.13 6.80
CA ILE A 455 -18.75 13.48 6.60
C ILE A 455 -17.22 13.42 6.58
N PRO A 456 -16.58 13.69 5.42
CA PRO A 456 -15.12 13.71 5.34
C PRO A 456 -14.51 15.01 5.86
N VAL A 457 -13.22 14.94 6.25
CA VAL A 457 -12.45 16.12 6.70
C VAL A 457 -12.37 17.24 5.66
N GLU A 458 -12.50 16.90 4.37
CA GLU A 458 -12.59 17.82 3.26
C GLU A 458 -13.76 18.81 3.39
N VAL A 459 -14.88 18.38 3.99
CA VAL A 459 -16.02 19.27 4.25
C VAL A 459 -15.62 20.34 5.25
N TRP A 460 -15.05 19.95 6.40
CA TRP A 460 -14.61 20.88 7.43
C TRP A 460 -13.54 21.85 6.94
N LYS A 461 -12.62 21.37 6.08
CA LYS A 461 -11.63 22.23 5.41
C LYS A 461 -12.26 23.18 4.39
N CYS A 462 -13.26 22.72 3.65
CA CYS A 462 -14.01 23.57 2.73
C CYS A 462 -14.78 24.63 3.52
N LEU A 463 -15.38 24.35 4.68
CA LEU A 463 -16.14 25.35 5.44
C LEU A 463 -15.29 26.46 6.08
N GLY A 464 -13.98 26.24 6.27
CA GLY A 464 -13.05 27.28 6.70
C GLY A 464 -13.40 27.82 8.10
N GLU A 465 -13.50 29.14 8.24
CA GLU A 465 -13.76 29.77 9.55
C GLU A 465 -15.10 29.37 10.17
N ALA A 466 -16.16 29.18 9.37
CA ALA A 466 -17.45 28.72 9.90
C ALA A 466 -17.34 27.37 10.63
N ALA A 467 -16.50 26.46 10.12
CA ALA A 467 -16.21 25.20 10.80
C ALA A 467 -15.35 25.41 12.06
N VAL A 468 -14.38 26.33 12.04
CA VAL A 468 -13.56 26.63 13.21
C VAL A 468 -14.40 27.19 14.35
N GLU A 469 -15.34 28.08 14.06
CA GLU A 469 -16.24 28.67 15.06
C GLU A 469 -17.18 27.64 15.66
N PHE A 470 -17.87 26.86 14.82
CA PHE A 470 -18.76 25.80 15.26
C PHE A 470 -18.04 24.73 16.10
N LEU A 471 -16.90 24.21 15.60
CA LEU A 471 -16.16 23.16 16.31
C LEU A 471 -15.58 23.68 17.63
N ALA A 472 -15.07 24.92 17.67
CA ALA A 472 -14.58 25.51 18.91
C ALA A 472 -15.72 25.70 19.93
N SER A 473 -16.89 26.16 19.50
CA SER A 473 -18.08 26.30 20.36
C SER A 473 -18.52 24.92 20.90
N LEU A 474 -18.68 23.95 20.01
CA LEU A 474 -19.10 22.59 20.33
C LEU A 474 -18.13 21.91 21.32
N PHE A 475 -16.82 21.97 21.06
CA PHE A 475 -15.83 21.33 21.95
C PHE A 475 -15.78 21.99 23.33
N ASN A 476 -15.94 23.32 23.41
CA ASN A 476 -16.01 24.00 24.70
C ASN A 476 -17.29 23.65 25.46
N ARG A 477 -18.44 23.49 24.77
CA ARG A 477 -19.69 23.03 25.40
C ARG A 477 -19.56 21.62 25.97
N VAL A 478 -18.89 20.72 25.25
CA VAL A 478 -18.60 19.37 25.75
C VAL A 478 -17.70 19.44 27.01
N LEU A 479 -16.68 20.30 27.01
CA LEU A 479 -15.81 20.50 28.18
C LEU A 479 -16.54 21.08 29.41
N GLU A 480 -17.58 21.90 29.20
CA GLU A 480 -18.36 22.54 30.27
C GLU A 480 -19.43 21.59 30.85
N ASN A 481 -20.06 20.74 30.03
CA ASN A 481 -21.18 19.88 30.44
C ASN A 481 -20.77 18.61 31.21
N LEU A 482 -19.50 18.20 31.16
CA LEU A 482 -19.00 16.96 31.80
C LEU A 482 -18.71 17.09 33.30
N GLU A 483 -19.11 18.19 33.95
CA GLU A 483 -18.81 18.42 35.37
C GLU A 483 -19.59 17.52 36.36
N LYS A 484 -20.68 16.83 35.96
CA LYS A 484 -21.61 16.18 36.91
C LYS A 484 -22.15 14.76 36.60
N ALA A 485 -21.61 14.00 35.65
CA ALA A 485 -22.39 12.90 35.07
C ALA A 485 -22.00 11.44 35.40
N TYR A 486 -20.83 11.10 35.97
CA TYR A 486 -20.43 9.68 36.00
C TYR A 486 -19.66 9.21 37.23
N ASP A 487 -20.30 8.28 37.94
CA ASP A 487 -19.68 7.31 38.83
C ASP A 487 -19.79 5.92 38.17
N ARG A 488 -18.65 5.24 37.99
CA ARG A 488 -18.46 3.82 37.54
C ARG A 488 -18.34 3.56 36.02
N VAL A 489 -17.10 3.34 35.53
CA VAL A 489 -16.83 2.66 34.24
C VAL A 489 -15.47 1.91 34.29
N PRO A 490 -15.37 0.62 33.88
CA PRO A 490 -14.13 -0.13 33.85
C PRO A 490 -13.29 0.16 32.60
N ARG A 491 -12.23 0.92 32.79
CA ARG A 491 -10.99 1.15 31.97
C ARG A 491 -9.92 1.71 32.91
N GLU A 492 -9.98 1.24 34.16
CA GLU A 492 -9.48 1.91 35.36
C GLU A 492 -7.98 2.21 35.27
N GLU A 493 -7.22 1.32 34.65
CA GLU A 493 -5.77 1.48 34.49
C GLU A 493 -5.39 2.66 33.59
N LEU A 494 -6.16 2.92 32.53
CA LEU A 494 -5.91 4.06 31.65
C LEU A 494 -6.20 5.37 32.37
N TRP A 495 -7.32 5.45 33.08
CA TRP A 495 -7.72 6.63 33.84
C TRP A 495 -6.75 6.92 34.97
N TYR A 496 -6.32 5.87 35.68
CA TYR A 496 -5.28 5.96 36.69
C TYR A 496 -3.98 6.51 36.08
N CYS A 497 -3.50 5.94 34.96
CA CYS A 497 -2.26 6.38 34.35
C CYS A 497 -2.34 7.85 33.90
N MET A 498 -3.48 8.29 33.39
CA MET A 498 -3.70 9.70 33.05
C MET A 498 -3.67 10.61 34.29
N ARG A 499 -4.38 10.25 35.37
CA ARG A 499 -4.40 11.02 36.62
C ARG A 499 -3.01 11.09 37.27
N LYS A 500 -2.31 9.96 37.36
CA LYS A 500 -0.93 9.89 37.90
C LYS A 500 0.05 10.71 37.04
N SER A 501 -0.16 10.77 35.72
CA SER A 501 0.66 11.62 34.83
C SER A 501 0.33 13.12 34.94
N GLY A 502 -0.56 13.53 35.87
CA GLY A 502 -0.93 14.92 36.09
C GLY A 502 -1.92 15.49 35.07
N VAL A 503 -2.65 14.63 34.33
CA VAL A 503 -3.68 15.10 33.39
C VAL A 503 -4.88 15.62 34.16
N ALA A 504 -5.33 16.84 33.85
CA ALA A 504 -6.49 17.46 34.49
C ALA A 504 -7.75 16.59 34.35
N GLU A 505 -8.54 16.50 35.42
CA GLU A 505 -9.69 15.58 35.48
C GLU A 505 -10.72 15.83 34.36
N LYS A 506 -10.90 17.09 33.92
CA LYS A 506 -11.78 17.40 32.79
C LYS A 506 -11.37 16.69 31.49
N TYR A 507 -10.08 16.57 31.21
CA TYR A 507 -9.61 15.84 30.04
C TYR A 507 -9.76 14.33 30.21
N VAL A 508 -9.55 13.80 31.42
CA VAL A 508 -9.79 12.39 31.73
C VAL A 508 -11.25 12.03 31.45
N ARG A 509 -12.20 12.89 31.87
CA ARG A 509 -13.64 12.72 31.63
C ARG A 509 -14.02 12.77 30.14
N VAL A 510 -13.46 13.70 29.37
CA VAL A 510 -13.69 13.74 27.90
C VAL A 510 -13.22 12.45 27.24
N VAL A 511 -12.04 11.96 27.63
CA VAL A 511 -11.53 10.72 27.05
C VAL A 511 -12.39 9.53 27.50
N GLN A 512 -12.84 9.50 28.76
CA GLN A 512 -13.80 8.50 29.24
C GLN A 512 -15.07 8.45 28.39
N ASP A 513 -15.70 9.61 28.14
CA ASP A 513 -16.91 9.75 27.34
C ASP A 513 -16.69 9.24 25.89
N MET A 514 -15.55 9.57 25.28
CA MET A 514 -15.21 9.05 23.94
C MET A 514 -15.16 7.52 23.88
N TYR A 515 -14.89 6.86 24.99
CA TYR A 515 -14.73 5.41 25.07
C TYR A 515 -15.97 4.69 25.66
N GLU A 516 -16.93 5.41 26.23
CA GLU A 516 -18.16 4.85 26.79
C GLU A 516 -19.11 4.36 25.67
N ARG A 517 -19.71 3.16 25.86
CA ARG A 517 -20.69 2.54 24.93
C ARG A 517 -20.23 2.55 23.46
N SER A 518 -18.92 2.43 23.23
CA SER A 518 -18.34 2.38 21.90
C SER A 518 -18.88 1.17 21.14
N ARG A 519 -19.70 1.42 20.11
CA ARG A 519 -20.18 0.38 19.19
C ARG A 519 -19.33 0.34 17.94
N THR A 520 -19.12 -0.86 17.42
CA THR A 520 -18.39 -1.05 16.17
C THR A 520 -19.16 -1.95 15.22
N VAL A 521 -18.87 -1.80 13.93
CA VAL A 521 -19.43 -2.60 12.84
C VAL A 521 -18.30 -3.04 11.92
N VAL A 522 -18.29 -4.31 11.55
CA VAL A 522 -17.30 -4.85 10.63
C VAL A 522 -17.87 -4.79 9.22
N ARG A 523 -17.18 -4.08 8.31
CA ARG A 523 -17.53 -4.07 6.89
C ARG A 523 -16.79 -5.18 6.16
N CYS A 524 -17.52 -6.19 5.72
CA CYS A 524 -17.00 -7.32 4.95
C CYS A 524 -17.47 -7.27 3.48
N ALA A 525 -17.02 -8.22 2.65
CA ALA A 525 -17.34 -8.23 1.21
C ALA A 525 -18.83 -8.52 0.92
N VAL A 526 -19.54 -9.16 1.85
CA VAL A 526 -20.96 -9.49 1.74
C VAL A 526 -21.88 -8.42 2.36
N GLY A 527 -21.36 -7.49 3.18
CA GLY A 527 -22.15 -6.43 3.81
C GLY A 527 -21.53 -5.89 5.09
N GLN A 528 -22.31 -5.12 5.84
CA GLN A 528 -21.98 -4.71 7.21
C GLN A 528 -22.56 -5.73 8.19
N THR A 529 -21.80 -6.06 9.24
CA THR A 529 -22.32 -6.87 10.35
C THR A 529 -23.31 -6.06 11.19
N GLU A 530 -24.01 -6.74 12.10
CA GLU A 530 -24.67 -6.05 13.21
C GLU A 530 -23.66 -5.32 14.11
N GLU A 531 -24.15 -4.34 14.86
CA GLU A 531 -23.38 -3.61 15.88
C GLU A 531 -23.06 -4.52 17.07
N PHE A 532 -21.86 -4.36 17.64
CA PHE A 532 -21.45 -4.96 18.91
C PHE A 532 -20.63 -3.96 19.74
N ASN A 533 -20.59 -4.16 21.05
CA ASN A 533 -19.89 -3.28 21.99
C ASN A 533 -18.40 -3.61 22.06
N VAL A 534 -17.58 -2.57 22.25
CA VAL A 534 -16.14 -2.68 22.50
C VAL A 534 -15.83 -2.17 23.90
N GLU A 535 -15.61 -3.11 24.82
CA GLU A 535 -15.40 -2.83 26.24
C GLU A 535 -13.91 -2.68 26.56
N VAL A 536 -13.04 -3.43 25.88
CA VAL A 536 -11.59 -3.48 26.16
C VAL A 536 -10.77 -2.79 25.06
N GLY A 537 -9.67 -2.14 25.46
CA GLY A 537 -8.65 -1.61 24.56
C GLY A 537 -8.88 -0.19 24.03
N LEU A 538 -7.89 0.28 23.27
CA LEU A 538 -7.87 1.61 22.65
C LEU A 538 -8.41 1.54 21.21
N HIS A 539 -9.10 2.60 20.76
CA HIS A 539 -9.68 2.68 19.41
C HIS A 539 -8.57 2.66 18.36
N GLN A 540 -8.42 1.54 17.66
CA GLN A 540 -7.45 1.44 16.57
C GLN A 540 -7.83 2.37 15.42
N GLY A 541 -6.89 3.25 15.04
CA GLY A 541 -7.10 4.26 13.99
C GLY A 541 -7.46 5.66 14.51
N SER A 542 -7.78 5.80 15.80
CA SER A 542 -7.87 7.12 16.45
C SER A 542 -6.49 7.78 16.53
N ALA A 543 -6.46 9.11 16.35
CA ALA A 543 -5.23 9.89 16.47
C ALA A 543 -4.72 9.99 17.93
N LEU A 544 -5.61 9.79 18.90
CA LEU A 544 -5.31 9.89 20.33
C LEU A 544 -4.76 8.59 20.92
N SER A 545 -5.23 7.43 20.42
CA SER A 545 -4.86 6.11 20.94
C SER A 545 -3.34 5.86 21.06
N PRO A 546 -2.47 6.22 20.08
CA PRO A 546 -1.02 6.01 20.24
C PRO A 546 -0.42 6.80 21.41
N PHE A 547 -0.96 7.99 21.71
CA PHE A 547 -0.49 8.81 22.82
C PHE A 547 -0.97 8.25 24.17
N LEU A 548 -2.23 7.82 24.25
CA LEU A 548 -2.76 7.14 25.44
C LEU A 548 -2.00 5.86 25.75
N PHE A 549 -1.68 5.07 24.71
CA PHE A 549 -0.85 3.89 24.85
C PHE A 549 0.55 4.24 25.39
N ALA A 550 1.17 5.31 24.88
CA ALA A 550 2.46 5.77 25.39
C ALA A 550 2.42 6.18 26.86
N ILE A 551 1.35 6.84 27.32
CA ILE A 551 1.16 7.20 28.75
C ILE A 551 1.09 5.93 29.62
N VAL A 552 0.30 4.94 29.19
CA VAL A 552 0.19 3.68 29.92
C VAL A 552 1.54 2.96 29.97
N MET A 553 2.23 2.85 28.84
CA MET A 553 3.55 2.21 28.78
C MET A 553 4.59 2.94 29.62
N ASP A 554 4.60 4.27 29.65
CA ASP A 554 5.52 5.05 30.48
C ASP A 554 5.34 4.72 31.97
N GLN A 555 4.08 4.68 32.44
CA GLN A 555 3.72 4.32 33.81
C GLN A 555 3.97 2.85 34.19
N LEU A 556 3.89 1.94 33.22
CA LEU A 556 4.23 0.52 33.43
C LEU A 556 5.72 0.31 33.48
N SER A 557 6.45 1.06 32.68
CA SER A 557 7.89 0.93 32.52
C SER A 557 8.70 1.67 33.59
N GLU A 558 8.09 2.55 34.37
CA GLU A 558 8.77 3.46 35.31
C GLU A 558 9.75 2.73 36.25
N GLU A 559 9.36 1.57 36.79
CA GLU A 559 10.15 0.79 37.76
C GLU A 559 11.19 -0.15 37.11
N VAL A 560 11.01 -0.48 35.83
CA VAL A 560 11.78 -1.54 35.13
C VAL A 560 12.65 -1.03 33.98
N ARG A 561 12.40 0.19 33.50
CA ARG A 561 13.08 0.79 32.35
C ARG A 561 14.50 1.22 32.71
N GLN A 562 15.46 0.75 31.94
CA GLN A 562 16.84 1.24 31.99
C GLN A 562 17.14 2.18 30.82
N GLU A 563 18.22 2.96 30.92
CA GLU A 563 18.63 3.83 29.82
C GLU A 563 19.07 3.02 28.59
N SER A 564 18.85 3.59 27.41
CA SER A 564 19.32 3.01 26.15
C SER A 564 20.84 2.82 26.20
N PRO A 565 21.38 1.65 25.80
CA PRO A 565 20.76 0.62 24.97
C PRO A 565 20.11 -0.55 25.73
N TRP A 566 20.13 -0.57 27.06
CA TRP A 566 19.74 -1.72 27.88
C TRP A 566 18.25 -2.03 27.82
N THR A 567 17.41 -1.00 27.67
CA THR A 567 15.98 -1.15 27.36
C THR A 567 15.62 -0.26 26.18
N MET A 568 15.08 -0.86 25.12
CA MET A 568 14.55 -0.13 23.96
C MET A 568 13.09 -0.50 23.77
N MET A 569 12.21 0.50 23.68
CA MET A 569 10.78 0.30 23.54
C MET A 569 10.27 1.04 22.30
N PHE A 570 9.41 0.38 21.54
CA PHE A 570 8.67 0.99 20.45
C PHE A 570 7.26 0.40 20.39
N ALA A 571 6.27 1.19 20.82
CA ALA A 571 4.91 0.69 21.02
C ALA A 571 4.92 -0.58 21.88
N ASP A 572 4.45 -1.71 21.36
CA ASP A 572 4.40 -3.02 22.01
C ASP A 572 5.72 -3.81 21.93
N ASP A 573 6.65 -3.42 21.05
CA ASP A 573 7.95 -4.08 20.90
C ASP A 573 8.93 -3.60 21.98
N ILE A 574 9.26 -4.49 22.93
CA ILE A 574 10.25 -4.25 24.00
C ILE A 574 11.48 -5.11 23.72
N VAL A 575 12.66 -4.48 23.74
CA VAL A 575 13.96 -5.15 23.65
C VAL A 575 14.74 -4.90 24.93
N ILE A 576 15.17 -5.99 25.55
CA ILE A 576 15.99 -5.99 26.75
C ILE A 576 17.38 -6.50 26.35
N CYS A 577 18.41 -5.75 26.72
CA CYS A 577 19.80 -6.14 26.53
C CYS A 577 20.47 -6.24 27.91
N SER A 578 21.37 -7.21 28.07
CA SER A 578 22.22 -7.32 29.24
C SER A 578 23.52 -8.04 28.87
N GLU A 579 24.52 -7.90 29.73
CA GLU A 579 25.83 -8.55 29.57
C GLU A 579 25.83 -10.00 30.05
N SER A 580 24.93 -10.37 30.97
CA SER A 580 24.79 -11.73 31.49
C SER A 580 23.41 -12.32 31.21
N ARG A 581 23.37 -13.64 31.04
CA ARG A 581 22.13 -14.40 30.79
C ARG A 581 21.19 -14.31 31.98
N GLU A 582 21.73 -14.45 33.18
CA GLU A 582 20.99 -14.43 34.45
C GLU A 582 20.29 -13.07 34.62
N GLN A 583 20.94 -11.98 34.22
CA GLN A 583 20.34 -10.65 34.25
C GLN A 583 19.27 -10.46 33.17
N VAL A 584 19.40 -11.10 32.00
CA VAL A 584 18.31 -11.12 31.00
C VAL A 584 17.09 -11.84 31.55
N GLU A 585 17.27 -13.02 32.16
CA GLU A 585 16.17 -13.78 32.79
C GLU A 585 15.50 -12.96 33.90
N GLU A 586 16.29 -12.36 34.78
CA GLU A 586 15.77 -11.51 35.86
C GLU A 586 15.00 -10.31 35.31
N ASN A 587 15.57 -9.59 34.33
CA ASN A 587 14.91 -8.43 33.73
C ASN A 587 13.65 -8.83 32.98
N LEU A 588 13.66 -9.97 32.28
CA LEU A 588 12.49 -10.48 31.57
C LEU A 588 11.36 -10.81 32.55
N GLU A 589 11.68 -11.40 33.71
CA GLU A 589 10.71 -11.69 34.76
C GLU A 589 10.18 -10.42 35.44
N ARG A 590 11.04 -9.43 35.69
CA ARG A 590 10.62 -8.10 36.18
C ARG A 590 9.66 -7.43 35.20
N TRP A 591 9.95 -7.48 33.91
CA TRP A 591 9.08 -6.93 32.86
C TRP A 591 7.76 -7.69 32.75
N ARG A 592 7.80 -9.04 32.82
CA ARG A 592 6.61 -9.88 32.84
C ARG A 592 5.71 -9.51 34.01
N PHE A 593 6.26 -9.43 35.22
CA PHE A 593 5.51 -9.07 36.42
C PHE A 593 4.92 -7.66 36.32
N ALA A 594 5.70 -6.67 35.85
CA ALA A 594 5.23 -5.29 35.67
C ALA A 594 4.04 -5.18 34.69
N LEU A 595 4.05 -5.97 33.61
CA LEU A 595 3.00 -6.00 32.59
C LEU A 595 1.77 -6.82 33.05
N GLU A 596 1.97 -8.03 33.55
CA GLU A 596 0.90 -8.96 33.95
C GLU A 596 0.10 -8.42 35.12
N ARG A 597 0.76 -7.78 36.10
CA ARG A 597 0.08 -7.14 37.24
C ARG A 597 -0.98 -6.12 36.80
N ARG A 598 -0.79 -5.53 35.62
CA ARG A 598 -1.67 -4.50 35.05
C ARG A 598 -2.52 -5.01 33.88
N GLY A 599 -2.66 -6.33 33.73
CA GLY A 599 -3.53 -6.97 32.74
C GLY A 599 -2.96 -7.07 31.33
N MET A 600 -1.64 -6.86 31.14
CA MET A 600 -0.97 -7.07 29.86
C MET A 600 -0.22 -8.40 29.84
N LYS A 601 -0.52 -9.25 28.85
CA LYS A 601 0.16 -10.54 28.68
C LYS A 601 1.34 -10.44 27.73
N VAL A 602 2.45 -11.09 28.10
CA VAL A 602 3.61 -11.26 27.22
C VAL A 602 3.39 -12.48 26.32
N SER A 603 3.50 -12.27 25.00
CA SER A 603 3.27 -13.34 24.02
C SER A 603 4.47 -14.29 23.94
N ARG A 604 4.47 -15.39 24.69
CA ARG A 604 5.54 -16.41 24.71
C ARG A 604 5.99 -16.86 23.31
N SER A 605 5.04 -17.12 22.40
CA SER A 605 5.35 -17.60 21.04
C SER A 605 6.10 -16.60 20.17
N LYS A 606 6.05 -15.31 20.52
CA LYS A 606 6.72 -14.22 19.81
C LYS A 606 7.99 -13.76 20.51
N THR A 607 8.16 -14.10 21.79
CA THR A 607 9.36 -13.80 22.56
C THR A 607 10.50 -14.69 22.09
N GLU A 608 11.57 -14.06 21.61
CA GLU A 608 12.78 -14.73 21.15
C GLU A 608 13.99 -14.08 21.84
N TYR A 609 15.06 -14.84 22.04
CA TYR A 609 16.32 -14.29 22.56
C TYR A 609 17.50 -14.62 21.65
N MET A 610 18.51 -13.74 21.63
CA MET A 610 19.71 -13.88 20.82
C MET A 610 20.93 -13.57 21.68
N CYS A 611 21.92 -14.48 21.67
CA CYS A 611 23.23 -14.23 22.26
C CYS A 611 24.18 -13.69 21.19
N VAL A 612 24.95 -12.66 21.53
CA VAL A 612 25.97 -12.07 20.65
C VAL A 612 27.34 -12.54 21.15
N ASN A 613 28.17 -13.10 20.26
CA ASN A 613 29.53 -13.58 20.58
C ASN A 613 29.60 -14.69 21.66
N GLU A 614 28.67 -15.64 21.65
CA GLU A 614 28.65 -16.75 22.60
C GLU A 614 29.84 -17.72 22.39
N ARG A 615 30.52 -18.10 23.47
CA ARG A 615 31.45 -19.24 23.51
C ARG A 615 30.65 -20.51 23.83
N GLU A 616 30.95 -21.64 23.19
CA GLU A 616 30.21 -22.88 23.35
C GLU A 616 29.99 -23.24 24.83
N GLY A 617 28.72 -23.48 25.23
CA GLY A 617 28.36 -23.94 26.58
C GLY A 617 27.44 -23.02 27.41
N SER A 618 26.86 -21.94 26.88
CA SER A 618 25.93 -21.11 27.68
C SER A 618 24.51 -21.71 27.71
N GLY A 619 23.90 -21.76 28.90
CA GLY A 619 22.58 -22.35 29.12
C GLY A 619 21.43 -21.63 28.40
N THR A 620 20.22 -22.18 28.49
CA THR A 620 19.00 -21.59 27.90
C THR A 620 18.45 -20.46 28.76
N VAL A 621 17.82 -19.46 28.13
CA VAL A 621 17.09 -18.39 28.82
C VAL A 621 15.68 -18.90 29.10
N ARG A 622 15.22 -18.76 30.34
CA ARG A 622 13.88 -19.20 30.76
C ARG A 622 12.95 -18.03 31.09
N LEU A 623 11.66 -18.22 30.81
CA LEU A 623 10.56 -17.36 31.22
C LEU A 623 9.48 -18.25 31.84
N GLN A 624 9.10 -17.98 33.09
CA GLN A 624 8.20 -18.84 33.87
C GLN A 624 8.69 -20.30 33.98
N GLY A 625 10.00 -20.51 33.97
CA GLY A 625 10.62 -21.84 34.02
C GLY A 625 10.66 -22.60 32.69
N GLU A 626 10.03 -22.10 31.63
CA GLU A 626 10.06 -22.68 30.27
C GLU A 626 11.15 -22.02 29.41
N GLU A 627 11.72 -22.78 28.46
CA GLU A 627 12.78 -22.26 27.58
C GLU A 627 12.24 -21.31 26.50
N VAL A 628 12.83 -20.12 26.43
CA VAL A 628 12.55 -19.15 25.36
C VAL A 628 13.24 -19.60 24.08
N LYS A 629 12.65 -19.31 22.92
CA LYS A 629 13.24 -19.68 21.62
C LYS A 629 14.53 -18.90 21.35
N LYS A 630 15.67 -19.62 21.27
CA LYS A 630 16.97 -19.06 20.85
C LYS A 630 17.02 -18.83 19.35
N VAL A 631 17.46 -17.64 18.92
CA VAL A 631 17.62 -17.29 17.50
C VAL A 631 19.02 -16.77 17.19
N GLN A 632 19.50 -17.05 15.98
CA GLN A 632 20.77 -16.54 15.45
C GLN A 632 20.59 -15.21 14.67
N GLU A 633 19.34 -14.88 14.37
CA GLU A 633 18.94 -13.65 13.69
C GLU A 633 17.74 -13.06 14.42
N PHE A 634 17.86 -11.83 14.88
CA PHE A 634 16.80 -11.12 15.57
C PHE A 634 16.24 -9.99 14.68
N LYS A 635 14.92 -9.92 14.52
CA LYS A 635 14.27 -8.89 13.70
C LYS A 635 13.61 -7.85 14.60
N TYR A 636 14.09 -6.61 14.54
CA TYR A 636 13.53 -5.49 15.29
C TYR A 636 13.19 -4.32 14.36
N LEU A 637 11.95 -3.81 14.44
CA LEU A 637 11.43 -2.71 13.60
C LEU A 637 11.69 -2.86 12.09
N GLY A 638 11.73 -4.11 11.63
CA GLY A 638 11.97 -4.45 10.23
C GLY A 638 13.44 -4.55 9.81
N SER A 639 14.40 -4.36 10.72
CA SER A 639 15.83 -4.60 10.50
C SER A 639 16.27 -5.90 11.18
N THR A 640 17.17 -6.66 10.55
CA THR A 640 17.71 -7.90 11.11
C THR A 640 19.10 -7.68 11.68
N VAL A 641 19.31 -8.10 12.92
CA VAL A 641 20.61 -8.18 13.57
C VAL A 641 21.04 -9.64 13.62
N GLN A 642 22.30 -9.92 13.34
CA GLN A 642 22.88 -11.27 13.41
C GLN A 642 23.71 -11.41 14.69
N SER A 643 23.73 -12.61 15.28
CA SER A 643 24.53 -12.95 16.47
C SER A 643 26.04 -12.72 16.30
N ASN A 644 26.54 -12.79 15.07
CA ASN A 644 27.94 -12.56 14.72
C ASN A 644 28.24 -11.10 14.29
N GLY A 645 27.26 -10.19 14.39
CA GLY A 645 27.40 -8.78 14.00
C GLY A 645 27.52 -8.54 12.49
N GLU A 646 27.36 -9.57 11.65
CA GLU A 646 27.39 -9.40 10.20
C GLU A 646 26.11 -8.76 9.65
N CYS A 647 26.23 -8.04 8.54
CA CYS A 647 25.13 -7.34 7.88
C CYS A 647 24.74 -7.94 6.51
N GLY A 648 25.35 -9.06 6.12
CA GLY A 648 25.11 -9.67 4.81
C GLY A 648 23.67 -10.12 4.61
N LYS A 649 23.05 -10.71 5.64
CA LYS A 649 21.65 -11.16 5.57
C LYS A 649 20.66 -9.99 5.52
N GLU A 650 20.95 -8.91 6.24
CA GLU A 650 20.16 -7.68 6.20
C GLU A 650 20.14 -7.08 4.78
N VAL A 651 21.31 -6.99 4.13
CA VAL A 651 21.43 -6.50 2.75
C VAL A 651 20.62 -7.36 1.77
N LYS A 652 20.69 -8.69 1.89
CA LYS A 652 19.88 -9.61 1.07
C LYS A 652 18.38 -9.42 1.30
N LYS A 653 17.95 -9.22 2.55
CA LYS A 653 16.55 -8.93 2.89
C LYS A 653 16.10 -7.60 2.28
N ARG A 654 16.95 -6.55 2.27
CA ARG A 654 16.66 -5.27 1.59
C ARG A 654 16.59 -5.39 0.08
N VAL A 655 17.47 -6.18 -0.53
CA VAL A 655 17.40 -6.51 -1.96
C VAL A 655 16.08 -7.21 -2.27
N GLN A 656 15.67 -8.19 -1.46
CA GLN A 656 14.40 -8.88 -1.63
C GLN A 656 13.20 -7.95 -1.43
N ALA A 657 13.24 -7.06 -0.44
CA ALA A 657 12.21 -6.04 -0.23
C ALA A 657 12.09 -5.11 -1.45
N GLY A 658 13.23 -4.69 -2.02
CA GLY A 658 13.30 -3.97 -3.29
C GLY A 658 12.65 -4.73 -4.43
N TRP A 659 13.00 -6.01 -4.63
CA TRP A 659 12.38 -6.85 -5.65
C TRP A 659 10.88 -7.05 -5.44
N ASN A 660 10.43 -7.20 -4.20
CA ASN A 660 9.01 -7.28 -3.87
C ASN A 660 8.28 -5.98 -4.22
N GLY A 661 8.88 -4.83 -3.90
CA GLY A 661 8.39 -3.52 -4.33
C GLY A 661 8.33 -3.41 -5.86
N TRP A 662 9.39 -3.81 -6.55
CA TRP A 662 9.51 -3.78 -8.01
C TRP A 662 8.46 -4.69 -8.68
N ARG A 663 8.25 -5.91 -8.17
CA ARG A 663 7.25 -6.86 -8.70
C ARG A 663 5.84 -6.27 -8.64
N LYS A 664 5.49 -5.57 -7.54
CA LYS A 664 4.18 -4.90 -7.39
C LYS A 664 3.92 -3.85 -8.47
N VAL A 665 4.97 -3.22 -9.00
CA VAL A 665 4.88 -2.19 -10.04
C VAL A 665 5.39 -2.65 -11.40
N SER A 666 5.73 -3.93 -11.56
CA SER A 666 6.31 -4.49 -12.79
C SER A 666 5.40 -4.31 -14.00
N GLY A 667 4.09 -4.35 -13.81
CA GLY A 667 3.13 -4.07 -14.87
C GLY A 667 3.26 -2.66 -15.46
N VAL A 668 3.76 -1.69 -14.70
CA VAL A 668 4.06 -0.32 -15.16
C VAL A 668 5.52 -0.24 -15.63
N LEU A 669 6.46 -0.76 -14.84
CA LEU A 669 7.89 -0.65 -15.15
C LEU A 669 8.30 -1.39 -16.43
N CYS A 670 7.65 -2.50 -16.78
CA CYS A 670 7.95 -3.28 -17.98
C CYS A 670 7.11 -2.87 -19.21
N ASP A 671 6.23 -1.88 -19.09
CA ASP A 671 5.44 -1.40 -20.23
C ASP A 671 6.31 -0.51 -21.13
N GLN A 672 6.45 -0.90 -22.39
CA GLN A 672 7.28 -0.18 -23.37
C GLN A 672 6.71 1.19 -23.76
N LYS A 673 5.42 1.42 -23.49
CA LYS A 673 4.77 2.73 -23.78
C LYS A 673 5.12 3.79 -22.74
N ILE A 674 5.68 3.40 -21.60
CA ILE A 674 6.00 4.31 -20.51
C ILE A 674 7.43 4.81 -20.67
N SER A 675 7.63 6.12 -20.59
CA SER A 675 8.94 6.74 -20.74
C SER A 675 9.90 6.32 -19.63
N ALA A 676 11.20 6.27 -19.96
CA ALA A 676 12.26 5.89 -19.03
C ALA A 676 12.33 6.79 -17.78
N ARG A 677 12.08 8.11 -17.94
CA ARG A 677 12.02 9.08 -16.84
C ARG A 677 10.97 8.71 -15.79
N ILE A 678 9.79 8.26 -16.23
CA ILE A 678 8.69 7.88 -15.34
C ILE A 678 8.98 6.55 -14.67
N LYS A 679 9.54 5.59 -15.41
CA LYS A 679 10.02 4.33 -14.83
C LYS A 679 11.04 4.59 -13.72
N GLY A 680 11.96 5.54 -13.93
CA GLY A 680 12.89 6.00 -12.91
C GLY A 680 12.20 6.66 -11.72
N LYS A 681 11.18 7.50 -11.95
CA LYS A 681 10.38 8.10 -10.86
C LYS A 681 9.67 7.03 -10.01
N VAL A 682 9.00 6.07 -10.66
CA VAL A 682 8.37 4.92 -9.99
C VAL A 682 9.38 4.16 -9.13
N TYR A 683 10.57 3.90 -9.67
CA TYR A 683 11.65 3.26 -8.94
C TYR A 683 12.06 4.08 -7.70
N ARG A 684 12.28 5.39 -7.84
CA ARG A 684 12.67 6.28 -6.72
C ARG A 684 11.60 6.39 -5.64
N THR A 685 10.33 6.32 -5.99
CA THR A 685 9.20 6.48 -5.05
C THR A 685 8.81 5.17 -4.37
N VAL A 686 8.88 4.02 -5.07
CA VAL A 686 8.35 2.74 -4.54
C VAL A 686 9.46 1.75 -4.16
N VAL A 687 10.47 1.61 -5.01
CA VAL A 687 11.45 0.52 -4.90
C VAL A 687 12.65 0.94 -4.03
N ARG A 688 13.22 2.11 -4.31
CA ARG A 688 14.38 2.63 -3.61
C ARG A 688 14.17 2.80 -2.10
N PRO A 689 13.05 3.36 -1.60
CA PRO A 689 12.86 3.50 -0.16
C PRO A 689 12.81 2.15 0.57
N ALA A 690 12.25 1.11 -0.07
CA ALA A 690 12.24 -0.25 0.49
C ALA A 690 13.65 -0.87 0.58
N MET A 691 14.54 -0.53 -0.37
CA MET A 691 15.95 -0.96 -0.33
C MET A 691 16.77 -0.17 0.70
N LEU A 692 16.47 1.13 0.87
CA LEU A 692 17.25 2.02 1.74
C LEU A 692 16.87 1.96 3.21
N TYR A 693 15.65 1.51 3.55
CA TYR A 693 15.16 1.48 4.93
C TYR A 693 16.16 0.80 5.86
N GLY A 694 16.62 1.50 6.90
CA GLY A 694 17.52 0.96 7.92
C GLY A 694 18.99 0.84 7.49
N LEU A 695 19.36 1.12 6.24
CA LEU A 695 20.76 1.04 5.79
C LEU A 695 21.63 2.20 6.31
N GLU A 696 21.00 3.25 6.84
CA GLU A 696 21.67 4.35 7.54
C GLU A 696 22.33 3.91 8.84
N THR A 697 21.87 2.84 9.50
CA THR A 697 22.45 2.31 10.75
C THR A 697 23.37 1.11 10.54
N VAL A 698 23.49 0.61 9.31
CA VAL A 698 24.25 -0.62 9.00
C VAL A 698 25.66 -0.30 8.51
N SER A 699 26.67 -0.96 9.06
CA SER A 699 28.06 -0.88 8.57
C SER A 699 28.23 -1.71 7.29
N LEU A 700 28.02 -1.11 6.12
CA LEU A 700 28.15 -1.79 4.83
C LEU A 700 29.61 -1.94 4.42
N ARG A 701 30.01 -3.16 4.06
CA ARG A 701 31.28 -3.45 3.38
C ARG A 701 31.17 -3.15 1.88
N LYS A 702 32.29 -2.86 1.21
CA LYS A 702 32.33 -2.61 -0.25
C LYS A 702 31.63 -3.70 -1.06
N ARG A 703 31.80 -4.98 -0.68
CA ARG A 703 31.13 -6.12 -1.34
C ARG A 703 29.60 -6.01 -1.30
N GLN A 704 29.03 -5.59 -0.17
CA GLN A 704 27.59 -5.49 0.03
C GLN A 704 27.00 -4.26 -0.65
N GLU A 705 27.76 -3.15 -0.66
CA GLU A 705 27.40 -1.97 -1.46
C GLU A 705 27.32 -2.33 -2.96
N SER A 706 28.30 -3.06 -3.47
CA SER A 706 28.25 -3.59 -4.84
C SER A 706 27.06 -4.52 -5.09
N GLU A 707 26.67 -5.36 -4.13
CA GLU A 707 25.50 -6.24 -4.24
C GLU A 707 24.19 -5.45 -4.39
N LEU A 708 24.03 -4.38 -3.61
CA LEU A 708 22.90 -3.46 -3.70
C LEU A 708 22.86 -2.73 -5.05
N GLU A 709 24.00 -2.27 -5.55
CA GLU A 709 24.08 -1.60 -6.86
C GLU A 709 23.80 -2.55 -8.03
N VAL A 710 24.29 -3.80 -7.96
CA VAL A 710 23.99 -4.83 -8.96
C VAL A 710 22.49 -5.11 -8.99
N ALA A 711 21.83 -5.18 -7.83
CA ALA A 711 20.38 -5.35 -7.75
C ALA A 711 19.61 -4.15 -8.36
N GLU A 712 20.00 -2.92 -8.03
CA GLU A 712 19.42 -1.69 -8.62
C GLU A 712 19.54 -1.71 -10.15
N LEU A 713 20.75 -1.97 -10.67
CA LEU A 713 21.00 -1.97 -12.11
C LEU A 713 20.22 -3.06 -12.83
N LYS A 714 20.09 -4.26 -12.23
CA LYS A 714 19.23 -5.31 -12.78
C LYS A 714 17.78 -4.83 -12.90
N MET A 715 17.22 -4.23 -11.84
CA MET A 715 15.85 -3.72 -11.86
C MET A 715 15.64 -2.62 -12.92
N LEU A 716 16.59 -1.68 -13.04
CA LEU A 716 16.52 -0.60 -14.03
C LEU A 716 16.62 -1.12 -15.46
N ARG A 717 17.58 -2.02 -15.73
CA ARG A 717 17.75 -2.68 -17.03
C ARG A 717 16.48 -3.40 -17.47
N PHE A 718 15.89 -4.21 -16.58
CA PHE A 718 14.62 -4.88 -16.85
C PHE A 718 13.48 -3.90 -17.14
N SER A 719 13.43 -2.76 -16.44
CA SER A 719 12.40 -1.74 -16.66
C SER A 719 12.56 -1.05 -18.03
N LEU A 720 13.80 -0.85 -18.49
CA LEU A 720 14.09 -0.26 -19.79
C LEU A 720 14.09 -1.28 -20.94
N GLY A 721 13.88 -2.57 -20.66
CA GLY A 721 13.96 -3.62 -21.67
C GLY A 721 15.36 -3.86 -22.22
N VAL A 722 16.39 -3.43 -21.48
CA VAL A 722 17.80 -3.54 -21.88
C VAL A 722 18.41 -4.79 -21.25
N THR A 723 19.06 -5.61 -22.07
CA THR A 723 19.76 -6.81 -21.63
C THR A 723 21.26 -6.54 -21.38
N ARG A 724 22.01 -7.53 -20.89
CA ARG A 724 23.47 -7.42 -20.81
C ARG A 724 24.14 -7.53 -22.19
N LEU A 725 23.47 -8.15 -23.16
CA LEU A 725 23.99 -8.34 -24.52
C LEU A 725 24.05 -7.03 -25.30
N ASP A 726 23.21 -6.07 -24.94
CA ASP A 726 23.14 -4.75 -25.58
C ASP A 726 24.37 -3.86 -25.29
N ARG A 727 25.28 -4.30 -24.39
CA ARG A 727 26.54 -3.63 -24.03
C ARG A 727 26.41 -2.14 -23.65
N ILE A 728 25.23 -1.71 -23.19
CA ILE A 728 24.97 -0.34 -22.73
C ILE A 728 25.66 -0.08 -21.38
N ARG A 729 26.35 1.07 -21.26
CA ARG A 729 27.02 1.52 -20.03
C ARG A 729 26.03 1.78 -18.90
N ASN A 730 26.42 1.48 -17.66
CA ASN A 730 25.55 1.62 -16.49
C ASN A 730 25.21 3.08 -16.17
N GLU A 731 26.15 4.00 -16.42
CA GLU A 731 25.94 5.44 -16.29
C GLU A 731 24.82 5.92 -17.21
N TYR A 732 24.77 5.40 -18.44
CA TYR A 732 23.72 5.76 -19.40
C TYR A 732 22.35 5.28 -18.93
N ILE A 733 22.23 4.04 -18.46
CA ILE A 733 20.97 3.50 -17.91
C ILE A 733 20.45 4.37 -16.75
N ARG A 734 21.35 4.75 -15.85
CA ARG A 734 21.02 5.63 -14.72
C ARG A 734 20.64 7.04 -15.17
N GLY A 735 21.35 7.60 -16.14
CA GLY A 735 21.06 8.90 -16.76
C GLY A 735 19.67 8.92 -17.40
N THR A 736 19.37 7.93 -18.24
CA THR A 736 18.07 7.80 -18.94
C THR A 736 16.89 7.63 -17.98
N ALA A 737 17.10 6.98 -16.83
CA ALA A 737 16.08 6.87 -15.77
C ALA A 737 16.08 8.07 -14.80
N HIS A 738 17.07 8.98 -14.86
CA HIS A 738 17.34 10.03 -13.88
C HIS A 738 17.50 9.48 -12.44
N VAL A 739 18.26 8.39 -12.29
CA VAL A 739 18.42 7.66 -11.03
C VAL A 739 19.89 7.74 -10.59
N GLY A 740 20.19 8.49 -9.51
CA GLY A 740 21.54 8.53 -8.91
C GLY A 740 21.97 7.20 -8.29
N ARG A 741 23.26 7.01 -7.98
CA ARG A 741 23.75 5.73 -7.42
C ARG A 741 23.19 5.45 -6.03
N LEU A 742 22.92 4.18 -5.75
CA LEU A 742 22.35 3.78 -4.47
C LEU A 742 23.31 4.00 -3.29
N GLY A 743 24.62 3.75 -3.48
CA GLY A 743 25.64 4.01 -2.46
C GLY A 743 25.69 5.47 -2.02
N ASP A 744 25.58 6.41 -2.98
CA ASP A 744 25.49 7.85 -2.70
C ASP A 744 24.26 8.17 -1.84
N LYS A 745 23.11 7.54 -2.14
CA LYS A 745 21.88 7.73 -1.36
C LYS A 745 21.96 7.14 0.04
N VAL A 746 22.67 6.02 0.24
CA VAL A 746 22.96 5.51 1.58
C VAL A 746 23.83 6.50 2.35
N ARG A 747 24.87 7.07 1.72
CA ARG A 747 25.72 8.09 2.35
C ARG A 747 24.94 9.36 2.71
N GLU A 748 24.10 9.85 1.82
CA GLU A 748 23.19 10.97 2.11
C GLU A 748 22.26 10.66 3.30
N ALA A 749 21.68 9.46 3.35
CA ALA A 749 20.82 9.03 4.45
C ALA A 749 21.58 8.96 5.78
N ARG A 750 22.83 8.45 5.77
CA ARG A 750 23.72 8.44 6.94
C ARG A 750 24.05 9.84 7.44
N LEU A 751 24.37 10.77 6.55
CA LEU A 751 24.63 12.16 6.93
C LEU A 751 23.40 12.82 7.54
N ARG A 752 22.21 12.56 6.97
CA ARG A 752 20.95 13.03 7.55
C ARG A 752 20.70 12.44 8.93
N TRP A 753 20.92 11.13 9.10
CA TRP A 753 20.79 10.43 10.37
C TRP A 753 21.80 10.95 11.40
N PHE A 754 23.07 11.11 11.02
CA PHE A 754 24.09 11.71 11.86
C PHE A 754 23.69 13.11 12.32
N GLY A 755 23.15 13.94 11.42
CA GLY A 755 22.57 15.22 11.81
C GLY A 755 21.42 15.07 12.83
N HIS A 756 20.58 14.05 12.73
CA HIS A 756 19.56 13.76 13.75
C HIS A 756 20.16 13.34 15.09
N VAL A 757 21.22 12.52 15.09
CA VAL A 757 21.91 12.05 16.29
C VAL A 757 22.67 13.18 16.97
N GLN A 758 23.37 14.03 16.21
CA GLN A 758 24.02 15.24 16.75
C GLN A 758 23.00 16.20 17.38
N ARG A 759 21.78 16.26 16.84
CA ARG A 759 20.66 16.99 17.46
C ARG A 759 20.12 16.33 18.73
N ARG A 760 20.41 15.04 18.97
CA ARG A 760 19.85 14.24 20.08
C ARG A 760 20.67 14.37 21.37
N ASP A 761 21.99 14.53 21.29
CA ASP A 761 22.88 14.34 22.46
C ASP A 761 23.93 15.42 22.77
N THR A 762 23.74 16.66 22.34
CA THR A 762 24.48 17.79 22.95
C THR A 762 23.58 19.01 23.19
N GLY A 763 22.48 18.77 23.90
CA GLY A 763 21.65 19.82 24.50
C GLY A 763 20.58 20.37 23.58
N GLY A 764 19.37 20.51 24.13
CA GLY A 764 18.26 21.20 23.46
C GLY A 764 18.59 22.67 23.16
N PRO A 765 17.61 23.50 22.78
CA PRO A 765 17.82 24.93 22.48
C PRO A 765 18.55 25.72 23.59
N GLY A 766 18.60 25.21 24.83
CA GLY A 766 19.40 25.77 25.92
C GLY A 766 20.92 25.79 25.67
N ASN A 767 21.50 24.86 24.90
CA ASN A 767 22.95 24.85 24.65
C ASN A 767 23.34 25.77 23.48
N LEU A 768 22.49 25.86 22.46
CA LEU A 768 22.62 26.92 21.45
C LEU A 768 22.52 28.29 22.10
N ILE A 769 21.58 28.51 23.03
CA ILE A 769 21.51 29.77 23.80
C ILE A 769 22.80 30.01 24.62
N LYS A 770 23.41 28.98 25.22
CA LYS A 770 24.73 29.10 25.89
C LYS A 770 25.84 29.50 24.92
N ILE A 771 25.89 28.89 23.73
CA ILE A 771 26.86 29.21 22.67
C ILE A 771 26.63 30.64 22.18
N LEU A 772 25.39 31.01 21.84
CA LEU A 772 25.02 32.35 21.39
C LEU A 772 25.32 33.43 22.44
N ASN A 773 25.05 33.15 23.73
CA ASN A 773 25.37 34.07 24.85
C ASN A 773 26.87 34.38 24.92
N ASN A 774 27.72 33.36 24.77
CA ASN A 774 29.17 33.52 24.95
C ASN A 774 29.84 34.08 23.69
N ILE A 775 29.31 33.78 22.50
CA ILE A 775 30.01 34.05 21.24
C ILE A 775 29.51 35.32 20.56
N ILE A 776 28.20 35.57 20.51
CA ILE A 776 27.67 36.72 19.73
C ILE A 776 28.23 38.05 20.26
N ARG A 777 28.21 38.26 21.58
CA ARG A 777 28.72 39.50 22.19
C ARG A 777 30.24 39.63 22.09
N GLN A 778 30.98 38.56 22.38
CA GLN A 778 32.44 38.57 22.24
C GLN A 778 32.89 38.78 20.79
N SER A 779 32.16 38.23 19.81
CA SER A 779 32.42 38.46 18.40
C SER A 779 32.10 39.90 18.01
N ALA A 780 30.98 40.47 18.45
CA ALA A 780 30.66 41.87 18.18
C ALA A 780 31.71 42.83 18.78
N GLU A 781 32.12 42.61 20.04
CA GLU A 781 33.17 43.40 20.71
C GLU A 781 34.54 43.27 20.03
N LYS A 782 34.98 42.05 19.67
CA LYS A 782 36.26 41.83 18.97
C LYS A 782 36.32 42.45 17.58
N LEU A 783 35.17 42.67 16.96
CA LEU A 783 35.05 43.22 15.61
C LEU A 783 34.83 44.75 15.62
N GLY A 784 34.78 45.37 16.81
CA GLY A 784 34.50 46.80 16.93
C GLY A 784 33.08 47.20 16.51
N LEU A 785 32.16 46.23 16.39
CA LEU A 785 30.78 46.52 15.98
C LEU A 785 30.12 47.39 17.04
N GLY A 786 29.49 48.48 16.60
CA GLY A 786 28.83 49.43 17.49
C GLY A 786 27.62 48.83 18.22
N HIS A 787 26.76 49.69 18.78
CA HIS A 787 25.54 49.24 19.47
C HIS A 787 24.42 48.79 18.51
N GLN A 788 24.60 48.96 17.19
CA GLN A 788 23.60 48.66 16.17
C GLN A 788 24.16 47.68 15.12
N TRP A 789 23.73 46.42 15.21
CA TRP A 789 24.04 45.39 14.24
C TRP A 789 22.87 44.43 14.04
N THR A 790 22.83 43.80 12.86
CA THR A 790 21.79 42.85 12.45
C THR A 790 22.36 41.44 12.33
N PHE A 791 21.72 40.46 12.95
CA PHE A 791 22.13 39.06 13.00
C PHE A 791 21.51 38.26 11.85
N GLN A 792 22.34 37.55 11.07
CA GLN A 792 21.88 36.62 10.04
C GLN A 792 22.22 35.18 10.43
N HIS A 793 21.20 34.31 10.39
CA HIS A 793 21.38 32.88 10.61
C HIS A 793 20.65 32.07 9.52
N TYR A 794 21.10 30.84 9.27
CA TYR A 794 20.31 29.91 8.47
C TYR A 794 19.00 29.60 9.17
N ASN A 795 17.89 29.48 8.43
CA ASN A 795 16.60 29.03 8.98
C ASN A 795 16.61 27.54 9.39
N ASP A 796 17.71 27.07 9.96
CA ASP A 796 17.81 25.76 10.59
C ASP A 796 16.74 25.65 11.70
N PRO A 797 16.09 24.48 11.85
CA PRO A 797 15.11 24.23 12.91
C PRO A 797 15.56 24.65 14.32
N LYS A 798 16.86 24.61 14.62
CA LYS A 798 17.39 25.03 15.92
C LYS A 798 17.36 26.56 16.11
N HIS A 799 17.67 27.35 15.08
CA HIS A 799 17.61 28.81 15.13
C HIS A 799 16.16 29.32 15.12
N THR A 800 15.26 28.56 14.49
CA THR A 800 13.83 28.90 14.41
C THR A 800 13.00 28.34 15.57
N ALA A 801 13.62 27.63 16.52
CA ALA A 801 12.98 27.12 17.72
C ALA A 801 12.40 28.26 18.56
N LYS A 802 11.22 28.04 19.17
CA LYS A 802 10.52 29.07 19.97
C LYS A 802 11.39 29.69 21.07
N VAL A 803 12.21 28.87 21.73
CA VAL A 803 13.09 29.31 22.82
C VAL A 803 14.18 30.26 22.31
N VAL A 804 14.71 30.03 21.11
CA VAL A 804 15.76 30.86 20.50
C VAL A 804 15.18 32.16 19.97
N LYS A 805 14.00 32.11 19.33
CA LYS A 805 13.25 33.31 18.91
C LYS A 805 12.89 34.20 20.10
N LYS A 806 12.48 33.60 21.22
CA LYS A 806 12.21 34.33 22.47
C LYS A 806 13.50 34.96 23.02
N TRP A 807 14.61 34.22 23.06
CA TRP A 807 15.90 34.76 23.54
C TRP A 807 16.42 35.91 22.67
N LEU A 808 16.31 35.83 21.34
CA LEU A 808 16.72 36.90 20.41
C LEU A 808 15.89 38.18 20.66
N ALA A 809 14.58 38.04 20.87
CA ALA A 809 13.70 39.16 21.22
C ALA A 809 14.03 39.74 22.61
N ASP A 810 14.25 38.90 23.62
CA ASP A 810 14.61 39.32 24.99
C ASP A 810 15.96 40.06 25.04
N LYS A 811 16.86 39.79 24.08
CA LYS A 811 18.18 40.46 23.95
C LYS A 811 18.18 41.64 22.97
N ASN A 812 17.02 41.98 22.39
CA ASN A 812 16.85 43.07 21.43
C ASN A 812 17.80 42.95 20.21
N ILE A 813 18.07 41.73 19.75
CA ILE A 813 18.93 41.47 18.59
C ILE A 813 18.06 41.50 17.33
N ASN A 814 18.33 42.45 16.43
CA ASN A 814 17.67 42.51 15.13
C ASN A 814 18.11 41.33 14.26
N VAL A 815 17.16 40.58 13.69
CA VAL A 815 17.44 39.41 12.84
C VAL A 815 17.01 39.71 11.41
N LEU A 816 17.93 39.52 10.45
CA LEU A 816 17.64 39.77 9.05
C LEU A 816 16.54 38.81 8.54
N GLN A 817 15.43 39.35 8.04
CA GLN A 817 14.41 38.55 7.35
C GLN A 817 14.83 38.29 5.90
N TRP A 818 14.95 37.01 5.55
CA TRP A 818 15.45 36.58 4.23
C TRP A 818 14.71 35.33 3.73
N PHE A 819 14.51 35.21 2.40
CA PHE A 819 13.84 34.06 1.78
C PHE A 819 14.71 32.81 1.77
N SER A 820 14.36 31.81 2.56
CA SER A 820 15.09 30.54 2.69
C SER A 820 15.05 29.61 1.46
N GLN A 821 14.77 30.10 0.26
CA GLN A 821 14.55 29.27 -0.94
C GLN A 821 15.49 29.53 -2.13
N SER A 822 16.49 30.40 -2.00
CA SER A 822 17.51 30.63 -3.05
C SER A 822 18.92 30.26 -2.56
N PRO A 823 19.37 29.00 -2.76
CA PRO A 823 20.70 28.52 -2.38
C PRO A 823 21.85 29.35 -2.97
N ASP A 824 21.65 29.84 -4.20
CA ASP A 824 22.68 30.54 -4.98
C ASP A 824 23.04 31.92 -4.41
N LEU A 825 22.14 32.49 -3.60
CA LEU A 825 22.24 33.83 -3.02
C LEU A 825 22.59 33.80 -1.53
N ASN A 826 22.71 32.63 -0.88
CA ASN A 826 23.07 32.54 0.53
C ASN A 826 24.60 32.54 0.69
N PRO A 827 25.21 33.62 1.24
CA PRO A 827 26.66 33.76 1.36
C PRO A 827 27.30 32.59 2.10
N THR A 828 26.57 32.05 3.07
CA THR A 828 27.08 31.06 3.98
C THR A 828 26.87 29.64 3.40
N GLU A 829 25.86 29.37 2.55
CA GLU A 829 25.85 28.13 1.73
C GLU A 829 26.96 28.13 0.66
N ASN A 830 27.26 29.27 0.07
CA ASN A 830 28.40 29.44 -0.85
C ASN A 830 29.74 29.18 -0.15
N LEU A 831 29.88 29.62 1.11
CA LEU A 831 31.05 29.31 1.94
C LEU A 831 31.19 27.81 2.23
N TRP A 832 30.08 27.12 2.57
CA TRP A 832 30.09 25.66 2.73
C TRP A 832 30.40 24.91 1.44
N ARG A 833 29.94 25.43 0.30
CA ARG A 833 30.24 24.85 -1.01
C ARG A 833 31.73 24.91 -1.30
N GLU A 834 32.36 26.06 -1.06
CA GLU A 834 33.80 26.24 -1.23
C GLU A 834 34.60 25.33 -0.29
N LEU A 835 34.23 25.29 1.00
CA LEU A 835 34.88 24.39 1.97
C LEU A 835 34.72 22.92 1.53
N LYS A 836 33.54 22.50 1.10
CA LYS A 836 33.31 21.12 0.63
C LYS A 836 34.19 20.78 -0.56
N ILE A 837 34.39 21.70 -1.49
CA ILE A 837 35.27 21.50 -2.66
C ILE A 837 36.72 21.28 -2.18
N ARG A 838 37.23 22.15 -1.31
CA ARG A 838 38.61 22.07 -0.78
C ARG A 838 38.85 20.81 0.07
N VAL A 839 37.91 20.47 0.94
CA VAL A 839 37.99 19.26 1.78
C VAL A 839 37.92 17.99 0.93
N MET A 840 37.07 17.95 -0.11
CA MET A 840 36.96 16.79 -0.99
C MET A 840 38.19 16.61 -1.89
N ALA A 841 38.87 17.69 -2.27
CA ALA A 841 40.12 17.62 -3.01
C ALA A 841 41.21 16.83 -2.25
N ARG A 842 41.23 16.93 -0.91
CA ARG A 842 42.21 16.23 -0.05
C ARG A 842 41.84 14.78 0.32
N ARG A 843 40.70 14.27 -0.15
CA ARG A 843 40.24 12.86 -0.03
C ARG A 843 40.46 12.25 1.37
N PRO A 844 39.80 12.78 2.42
CA PRO A 844 39.94 12.28 3.79
C PRO A 844 39.54 10.80 3.90
N SER A 845 40.38 9.99 4.54
CA SER A 845 40.19 8.53 4.61
C SER A 845 39.42 8.05 5.85
N ASN A 846 39.28 8.88 6.88
CA ASN A 846 38.52 8.58 8.10
C ASN A 846 37.98 9.87 8.75
N LEU A 847 37.11 9.71 9.75
CA LEU A 847 36.39 10.83 10.39
C LEU A 847 37.34 11.84 11.05
N LYS A 848 38.37 11.36 11.76
CA LYS A 848 39.37 12.24 12.42
C LYS A 848 40.17 13.06 11.41
N LYS A 849 40.56 12.46 10.29
CA LYS A 849 41.23 13.17 9.18
C LYS A 849 40.30 14.15 8.49
N LEU A 850 39.03 13.79 8.28
CA LEU A 850 38.03 14.71 7.73
C LEU A 850 37.87 15.94 8.62
N GLU A 851 37.75 15.75 9.93
CA GLU A 851 37.62 16.85 10.88
C GLU A 851 38.86 17.75 10.90
N LEU A 852 40.07 17.17 10.95
CA LEU A 852 41.31 17.92 10.92
C LEU A 852 41.47 18.71 9.62
N ILE A 853 41.18 18.08 8.47
CA ILE A 853 41.25 18.72 7.15
C ILE A 853 40.19 19.83 7.03
N ALA A 854 38.98 19.60 7.52
CA ALA A 854 37.94 20.63 7.50
C ALA A 854 38.35 21.86 8.33
N LYS A 855 38.94 21.66 9.52
CA LYS A 855 39.46 22.76 10.34
C LYS A 855 40.62 23.50 9.68
N ASP A 856 41.57 22.76 9.10
CA ASP A 856 42.73 23.34 8.39
C ASP A 856 42.33 24.13 7.14
N GLU A 857 41.41 23.60 6.32
CA GLU A 857 40.91 24.32 5.14
C GLU A 857 40.01 25.49 5.48
N TRP A 858 39.26 25.42 6.59
CA TRP A 858 38.44 26.53 7.08
C TRP A 858 39.29 27.71 7.54
N ALA A 859 40.39 27.45 8.26
CA ALA A 859 41.32 28.48 8.72
C ALA A 859 42.02 29.23 7.57
N LYS A 860 42.08 28.63 6.37
CA LYS A 860 42.70 29.22 5.17
C LYS A 860 41.74 30.09 4.34
N ILE A 861 40.46 30.20 4.71
CA ILE A 861 39.51 31.05 3.98
C ILE A 861 39.74 32.51 4.42
N PRO A 862 40.18 33.42 3.52
CA PRO A 862 40.40 34.81 3.87
C PRO A 862 39.08 35.53 4.19
N VAL A 863 39.14 36.48 5.10
CA VAL A 863 37.97 37.29 5.55
C VAL A 863 37.33 38.02 4.37
N GLU A 864 38.14 38.46 3.40
CA GLU A 864 37.80 39.17 2.17
C GLU A 864 36.90 38.34 1.25
N THR A 865 37.06 37.02 1.25
CA THR A 865 36.20 36.09 0.49
C THR A 865 34.78 36.11 1.05
N CYS A 866 34.67 36.12 2.37
CA CYS A 866 33.39 36.23 3.04
C CYS A 866 32.78 37.63 2.80
N LYS A 867 33.60 38.71 2.79
CA LYS A 867 33.14 40.09 2.54
C LYS A 867 32.49 40.22 1.15
N LYS A 868 33.14 39.68 0.12
CA LYS A 868 32.61 39.66 -1.25
C LYS A 868 31.28 38.93 -1.38
N LEU A 869 31.12 37.79 -0.70
CA LEU A 869 29.89 37.00 -0.74
C LEU A 869 28.70 37.70 -0.07
N CYS A 870 28.95 38.53 0.95
CA CYS A 870 27.89 39.28 1.64
C CYS A 870 27.41 40.48 0.80
N SER A 871 28.33 41.24 0.19
CA SER A 871 27.99 42.39 -0.66
C SER A 871 27.29 42.00 -1.97
N GLU A 872 27.68 40.87 -2.58
CA GLU A 872 26.96 40.31 -3.75
C GLU A 872 25.52 39.83 -3.38
N GLY A 873 25.34 39.34 -2.15
CA GLY A 873 24.05 38.88 -1.62
C GLY A 873 23.08 40.02 -1.30
N GLU A 874 23.57 41.12 -0.71
CA GLU A 874 22.75 42.30 -0.38
C GLU A 874 22.24 43.05 -1.62
N ALA A 875 23.12 43.27 -2.61
CA ALA A 875 22.75 43.94 -3.87
C ALA A 875 21.67 43.16 -4.65
N SER A 876 21.73 41.83 -4.63
CA SER A 876 20.75 40.96 -5.30
C SER A 876 19.43 40.85 -4.53
N GLY A 877 19.48 40.84 -3.19
CA GLY A 877 18.31 40.80 -2.32
C GLY A 877 17.44 42.06 -2.39
N GLN A 878 18.06 43.24 -2.44
CA GLN A 878 17.34 44.51 -2.62
C GLN A 878 16.62 44.60 -3.98
N GLN A 879 17.21 44.02 -5.03
CA GLN A 879 16.62 43.98 -6.37
C GLN A 879 15.39 43.04 -6.46
N GLU A 880 15.38 41.94 -5.71
CA GLU A 880 14.21 41.04 -5.62
C GLU A 880 13.08 41.61 -4.77
N ILE A 881 13.37 42.37 -3.71
CA ILE A 881 12.36 43.03 -2.85
C ILE A 881 11.52 44.03 -3.67
N GLY A 882 12.15 44.78 -4.59
CA GLY A 882 11.46 45.68 -5.51
C GLY A 882 10.52 44.99 -6.50
N ARG A 883 10.74 43.70 -6.84
CA ARG A 883 9.89 42.94 -7.76
C ARG A 883 8.63 42.35 -7.12
N PHE A 884 8.61 42.17 -5.79
CA PHE A 884 7.50 41.55 -5.05
C PHE A 884 6.69 42.54 -4.19
N GLY A 885 6.89 43.85 -4.38
CA GLY A 885 5.99 44.89 -3.85
C GLY A 885 6.08 45.15 -2.34
N GLY A 886 7.18 44.78 -1.69
CA GLY A 886 7.42 45.12 -0.28
C GLY A 886 8.20 46.44 -0.15
N SER A 887 7.70 47.39 0.65
CA SER A 887 8.45 48.57 1.07
C SER A 887 9.35 48.22 2.25
N ALA A 888 10.68 48.25 2.07
CA ALA A 888 11.62 48.36 3.18
C ALA A 888 11.96 49.84 3.37
N SER A 889 11.76 50.36 4.57
CA SER A 889 12.14 51.72 4.95
C SER A 889 13.64 51.90 4.78
N SER A 890 14.03 52.86 3.95
CA SER A 890 15.37 53.41 3.88
C SER A 890 15.69 54.18 5.16
N GLY A 891 16.78 53.83 5.83
CA GLY A 891 17.32 54.59 6.96
C GLY A 891 17.59 53.74 8.18
N ASP A 892 18.74 53.06 8.17
CA ASP A 892 19.71 53.03 9.27
C ASP A 892 20.86 52.10 8.85
N GLU A 893 22.07 52.66 8.78
CA GLU A 893 23.31 51.93 8.47
C GLU A 893 23.66 50.98 9.63
N SER A 894 23.07 49.78 9.62
CA SER A 894 23.37 48.74 10.63
C SER A 894 24.35 47.70 10.09
N GLU A 895 25.40 47.38 10.85
CA GLU A 895 26.41 46.39 10.48
C GLU A 895 25.86 44.96 10.55
N VAL A 896 26.21 44.06 9.60
CA VAL A 896 25.63 42.70 9.54
C VAL A 896 26.60 41.64 10.05
N LEU A 897 26.20 40.92 11.11
CA LEU A 897 26.97 39.79 11.67
C LEU A 897 26.43 38.46 11.13
N VAL A 898 27.25 37.74 10.36
CA VAL A 898 26.93 36.41 9.79
C VAL A 898 27.73 35.31 10.50
N ILE A 899 27.08 34.30 11.07
CA ILE A 899 27.75 33.16 11.71
C ILE A 899 27.44 31.84 10.98
N GLY A 900 28.49 31.19 10.43
CA GLY A 900 28.43 29.85 9.87
C GLY A 900 28.82 28.78 10.89
N ASP A 901 27.93 27.80 11.14
CA ASP A 901 28.06 26.85 12.25
C ASP A 901 29.00 25.66 11.96
N CYS A 902 30.25 25.67 12.44
CA CYS A 902 31.11 24.47 12.46
C CYS A 902 31.52 24.13 13.90
N GLY A 903 31.21 22.91 14.33
CA GLY A 903 31.26 22.48 15.73
C GLY A 903 32.65 22.53 16.40
N GLN A 904 32.59 22.72 17.72
CA GLN A 904 33.56 22.41 18.78
C GLN A 904 34.97 23.03 18.79
N SER A 905 35.38 23.84 17.83
CA SER A 905 36.58 24.69 17.98
C SER A 905 36.19 26.13 17.78
N GLY A 906 36.19 26.92 18.86
CA GLY A 906 35.71 28.31 18.92
C GLY A 906 36.45 29.31 18.02
N GLN A 907 36.34 29.16 16.71
CA GLN A 907 36.75 30.12 15.70
C GLN A 907 35.63 30.25 14.65
N PHE A 908 34.89 31.35 14.74
CA PHE A 908 33.93 31.81 13.74
C PHE A 908 34.52 33.03 13.04
N THR A 909 34.63 32.99 11.71
CA THR A 909 35.09 34.11 10.87
C THR A 909 33.91 34.93 10.36
N THR A 910 34.07 36.26 10.32
CA THR A 910 33.01 37.27 10.14
C THR A 910 33.51 38.43 9.27
N CYS A 911 32.59 39.16 8.63
CA CYS A 911 32.87 40.23 7.65
C CYS A 911 32.55 41.60 8.23
N THR A 912 33.44 42.57 8.03
CA THR A 912 33.21 44.01 8.29
C THR A 912 33.48 44.83 7.03
N GLY A 913 32.64 45.83 6.75
CA GLY A 913 32.92 46.87 5.75
C GLY A 913 33.51 48.11 6.44
N HIS A 914 34.70 48.52 6.00
CA HIS A 914 35.49 49.75 6.30
C HIS A 914 35.72 50.08 7.80
N GLU A 915 36.92 50.26 8.35
CA GLU A 915 38.28 50.56 7.86
C GLU A 915 39.31 49.43 8.06
#